data_AF-A0A8J6YAU4-F1
#
_entry.id   AF-A0A8J6YAU4-F1
#
_cell.length_a   1.000
_cell.length_b   1.000
_cell.length_c   1.000
_cell.angle_alpha   90.00
_cell.angle_beta   90.00
_cell.angle_gamma   90.00
#
_symmetry.space_group_name_H-M   'P 1'
#
loop_
_entity.id
_entity.type
_entity.pdbx_description
1 polymer ?
#
loop_
_entity_poly.entity_id
_entity_poly.type
_entity_poly.pdbx_seq_one_letter_code
_entity_poly.pdbx_strand_id
1 'polypeptide(L)'
;MATVSFLWHLHQPAYRTADGVSHAPWTALHAGGAYTTLARAIEVTGGSGQVVNIVPTLLEQLLAYIDGTVTDPVLEAVITPAADLIDGQREALVDWAFHVNPRQLARYPRLAELAHARSGADPMRRLDGRFNAADLRDLQILFVLAHAGEQAWTDDRLKPLYDRGRNFRVADHRKMVDWLQVQPGELVDLWRRIAVQPNVEIATSPYAHPIMPLLIDSGVVAASWAPHPAPQVPIFRHPEDARLQLSCGLEFMREHGFPTIGCWPPEGSVSEDAVAVYGDQGVQWLVTDEGILERSLDQSLREGSTVAAELYRSWRLAQGGPTLFFRDRRLSDAIGFQYGRWDDEGEAAASFVGELQDLARSLPEEANIVIALDGENPWLHYPEGGGRFLRELMQRLDDGPPELAPATLDMVAAKSEPAILDRLHPGSWINSVFATWIGHPEKTHAWEVLTEVRGAIEEAGGGQPPSLLLAEGSDWFWWLGDDNPTELAPLYDEIFRKHLADACDQAGIEPPINLDNPLKTHIDEPVEHSPGSALRFCPIKHSWTIIAPNREGLPGRDDGLDSPDIVSPENDPFAPGNEAETPPEIYRVPSSKGGDRWQVRVFADSSPVLRVEGDVAREAVGLNDTVSGIGAHEIIVETPETNVELADLEIEEILPVLQTYRARLLDLRRDTRLRYVMIFKNKGREAGASVAHAHSQLIATPIIPTVVVRELNSAREHFNRSERCLFCDMIRQELRLRERICLETDRFLALAPYAATSQFETWILPREHHHDFALATDEILLGLAGILRDLLRRTRALLDDPAYNLVLHTAPSPHPRPGHPGYWSTLGHDYHWHFQLVPRITRTGGFEIGSGIAINPTPPEDAARMLREADAE
;
A
#
# COMPACT_ATOMS: atom_id res chain seq x y z
N MET A 1 -28.21 -28.73 3.43
CA MET A 1 -26.78 -28.52 3.12
C MET A 1 -26.64 -27.12 2.58
N ALA A 2 -25.73 -26.31 3.13
CA ALA A 2 -25.46 -24.99 2.58
C ALA A 2 -24.80 -25.15 1.20
N THR A 3 -25.14 -24.28 0.25
CA THR A 3 -24.50 -24.24 -1.06
C THR A 3 -23.18 -23.48 -1.01
N VAL A 4 -22.22 -23.85 -1.85
CA VAL A 4 -20.97 -23.11 -2.02
C VAL A 4 -20.67 -22.90 -3.49
N SER A 5 -20.38 -21.64 -3.86
CA SER A 5 -20.10 -21.20 -5.23
C SER A 5 -18.75 -20.50 -5.27
N PHE A 6 -17.90 -20.86 -6.23
CA PHE A 6 -16.62 -20.19 -6.47
C PHE A 6 -16.68 -19.41 -7.78
N LEU A 7 -16.40 -18.12 -7.75
CA LEU A 7 -16.27 -17.28 -8.93
C LEU A 7 -14.81 -16.85 -9.10
N TRP A 8 -14.20 -17.31 -10.18
CA TRP A 8 -12.84 -16.96 -10.58
C TRP A 8 -12.90 -15.90 -11.68
N HIS A 9 -12.52 -14.67 -11.34
CA HIS A 9 -12.53 -13.55 -12.27
C HIS A 9 -11.24 -13.49 -13.08
N LEU A 10 -11.32 -13.73 -14.39
CA LEU A 10 -10.17 -13.76 -15.31
C LEU A 10 -10.17 -12.51 -16.19
N HIS A 11 -9.19 -11.64 -15.97
CA HIS A 11 -9.11 -10.35 -16.63
C HIS A 11 -7.68 -9.98 -17.03
N GLN A 12 -7.56 -9.27 -18.15
CA GLN A 12 -6.36 -8.55 -18.53
C GLN A 12 -6.78 -7.23 -19.20
N PRO A 13 -6.12 -6.10 -18.89
CA PRO A 13 -6.28 -4.85 -19.63
C PRO A 13 -6.14 -5.04 -21.14
N ALA A 14 -6.74 -4.15 -21.92
CA ALA A 14 -6.58 -4.13 -23.36
C ALA A 14 -5.19 -3.56 -23.74
N TYR A 15 -4.16 -4.41 -23.73
CA TYR A 15 -2.79 -4.03 -24.08
C TYR A 15 -2.57 -3.79 -25.57
N ARG A 16 -3.48 -4.29 -26.41
CA ARG A 16 -3.44 -4.16 -27.87
C ARG A 16 -4.14 -2.89 -28.34
N THR A 17 -3.41 -2.02 -29.06
CA THR A 17 -3.94 -0.78 -29.67
C THR A 17 -4.45 -1.01 -31.10
N ALA A 18 -5.08 -0.02 -31.72
CA ALA A 18 -5.72 -0.16 -33.03
C ALA A 18 -4.75 -0.49 -34.17
N ASP A 19 -3.46 -0.19 -34.01
CA ASP A 19 -2.36 -0.57 -34.91
C ASP A 19 -2.02 -2.08 -34.86
N GLY A 20 -2.62 -2.84 -33.95
CA GLY A 20 -2.40 -4.27 -33.76
C GLY A 20 -1.18 -4.62 -32.90
N VAL A 21 -0.53 -3.64 -32.28
CA VAL A 21 0.61 -3.85 -31.38
C VAL A 21 0.12 -4.10 -29.96
N SER A 22 0.60 -5.17 -29.32
CA SER A 22 0.42 -5.40 -27.89
C SER A 22 1.60 -4.83 -27.12
N HIS A 23 1.33 -3.92 -26.20
CA HIS A 23 2.37 -3.19 -25.44
C HIS A 23 2.84 -3.95 -24.19
N ALA A 24 2.17 -5.04 -23.81
CA ALA A 24 2.58 -5.90 -22.70
C ALA A 24 2.27 -7.39 -22.98
N PRO A 25 3.17 -8.32 -22.61
CA PRO A 25 3.06 -9.75 -22.96
C PRO A 25 2.12 -10.55 -22.05
N TRP A 26 1.46 -9.89 -21.10
CA TRP A 26 0.76 -10.55 -20.00
C TRP A 26 -0.34 -11.51 -20.46
N THR A 27 -1.12 -11.13 -21.48
CA THR A 27 -2.18 -11.99 -22.03
C THR A 27 -1.65 -13.37 -22.43
N ALA A 28 -0.56 -13.42 -23.21
CA ALA A 28 0.01 -14.68 -23.68
C ALA A 28 0.71 -15.45 -22.56
N LEU A 29 1.40 -14.76 -21.64
CA LEU A 29 2.10 -15.38 -20.52
C LEU A 29 1.12 -16.01 -19.52
N HIS A 30 0.03 -15.33 -19.18
CA HIS A 30 -1.00 -15.88 -18.29
C HIS A 30 -1.81 -17.00 -18.96
N ALA A 31 -1.93 -17.00 -20.30
CA ALA A 31 -2.62 -18.04 -21.03
C ALA A 31 -2.07 -19.44 -20.72
N GLY A 32 -0.76 -19.62 -20.87
CA GLY A 32 -0.07 -20.88 -20.55
C GLY A 32 0.20 -21.12 -19.07
N GLY A 33 -0.15 -20.17 -18.20
CA GLY A 33 0.17 -20.16 -16.78
C GLY A 33 -1.06 -20.32 -15.90
N ALA A 34 -1.42 -19.25 -15.20
CA ALA A 34 -2.50 -19.20 -14.23
C ALA A 34 -3.84 -19.70 -14.78
N TYR A 35 -4.25 -19.22 -15.96
CA TYR A 35 -5.55 -19.54 -16.55
C TYR A 35 -5.65 -21.02 -16.94
N THR A 36 -4.59 -21.56 -17.57
CA THR A 36 -4.52 -22.99 -17.88
C THR A 36 -4.51 -23.84 -16.60
N THR A 37 -3.81 -23.40 -15.56
CA THR A 37 -3.74 -24.13 -14.28
C THR A 37 -5.12 -24.27 -13.63
N LEU A 38 -5.89 -23.18 -13.56
CA LEU A 38 -7.27 -23.20 -13.08
C LEU A 38 -8.15 -24.10 -13.95
N ALA A 39 -8.15 -23.87 -15.27
CA ALA A 39 -9.05 -24.59 -16.17
C ALA A 39 -8.74 -26.10 -16.24
N ARG A 40 -7.47 -26.51 -16.10
CA ARG A 40 -7.09 -27.94 -15.99
C ARG A 40 -7.54 -28.54 -14.68
N ALA A 41 -7.49 -27.81 -13.56
CA ALA A 41 -8.00 -28.31 -12.28
C ALA A 41 -9.50 -28.59 -12.36
N ILE A 42 -10.27 -27.69 -12.99
CA ILE A 42 -11.70 -27.87 -13.27
C ILE A 42 -11.92 -29.09 -14.18
N GLU A 43 -11.19 -29.20 -15.29
CA GLU A 43 -11.34 -30.32 -16.23
C GLU A 43 -11.07 -31.69 -15.60
N VAL A 44 -10.04 -31.78 -14.74
CA VAL A 44 -9.63 -33.04 -14.10
C VAL A 44 -10.59 -33.47 -12.99
N THR A 45 -11.14 -32.51 -12.23
CA THR A 45 -12.01 -32.81 -11.08
C THR A 45 -13.49 -32.89 -11.45
N GLY A 46 -13.90 -32.26 -12.56
CA GLY A 46 -15.29 -32.08 -12.95
C GLY A 46 -15.90 -30.76 -12.45
N GLY A 47 -15.17 -30.03 -11.60
CA GLY A 47 -15.38 -28.61 -11.36
C GLY A 47 -16.73 -28.24 -10.75
N SER A 48 -17.31 -29.05 -9.87
CA SER A 48 -18.63 -28.74 -9.32
C SER A 48 -18.62 -27.40 -8.56
N GLY A 49 -19.60 -26.54 -8.87
CA GLY A 49 -19.77 -25.25 -8.21
C GLY A 49 -18.74 -24.19 -8.60
N GLN A 50 -18.01 -24.41 -9.70
CA GLN A 50 -17.03 -23.46 -10.22
C GLN A 50 -17.66 -22.58 -11.31
N VAL A 51 -17.52 -21.27 -11.15
CA VAL A 51 -17.90 -20.23 -12.10
C VAL A 51 -16.63 -19.57 -12.59
N VAL A 52 -16.38 -19.60 -13.90
CA VAL A 52 -15.24 -18.94 -14.53
C VAL A 52 -15.76 -17.70 -15.25
N ASN A 53 -15.41 -16.53 -14.74
CA ASN A 53 -15.78 -15.26 -15.37
C ASN A 53 -14.67 -14.82 -16.32
N ILE A 54 -14.95 -14.77 -17.62
CA ILE A 54 -13.98 -14.35 -18.65
C ILE A 54 -14.35 -12.96 -19.12
N VAL A 55 -13.43 -11.99 -18.98
CA VAL A 55 -13.66 -10.64 -19.52
C VAL A 55 -13.53 -10.69 -21.06
N PRO A 56 -14.43 -10.04 -21.83
CA PRO A 56 -14.41 -10.10 -23.30
C PRO A 56 -13.09 -9.63 -23.93
N THR A 57 -12.49 -8.54 -23.44
CA THR A 57 -11.17 -8.05 -23.93
C THR A 57 -10.03 -9.05 -23.70
N LEU A 58 -10.09 -9.89 -22.67
CA LEU A 58 -9.12 -10.98 -22.49
C LEU A 58 -9.27 -12.00 -23.61
N LEU A 59 -10.49 -12.46 -23.89
CA LEU A 59 -10.75 -13.43 -24.96
C LEU A 59 -10.38 -12.86 -26.34
N GLU A 60 -10.71 -11.59 -26.61
CA GLU A 60 -10.36 -10.95 -27.88
C GLU A 60 -8.84 -10.92 -28.11
N GLN A 61 -8.06 -10.55 -27.09
CA GLN A 61 -6.61 -10.53 -27.22
C GLN A 61 -6.04 -11.93 -27.45
N LEU A 62 -6.57 -12.97 -26.79
CA LEU A 62 -6.18 -14.36 -27.05
C LEU A 62 -6.48 -14.80 -28.48
N LEU A 63 -7.64 -14.41 -29.02
CA LEU A 63 -8.01 -14.68 -30.41
C LEU A 63 -7.07 -13.96 -31.39
N ALA A 64 -6.65 -12.73 -31.09
CA ALA A 64 -5.67 -12.02 -31.91
C ALA A 64 -4.31 -12.75 -31.97
N TYR A 65 -3.87 -13.38 -30.87
CA TYR A 65 -2.70 -14.27 -30.87
C TYR A 65 -2.91 -15.51 -31.73
N ILE A 66 -4.09 -16.14 -31.66
CA ILE A 66 -4.43 -17.34 -32.43
C ILE A 66 -4.45 -17.04 -33.93
N ASP A 67 -5.04 -15.92 -34.32
CA ASP A 67 -5.20 -15.51 -35.71
C ASP A 67 -3.92 -14.89 -36.31
N GLY A 68 -2.91 -14.62 -35.46
CA GLY A 68 -1.66 -13.98 -35.87
C GLY A 68 -1.84 -12.51 -36.28
N THR A 69 -2.85 -11.83 -35.73
CA THR A 69 -3.16 -10.42 -36.02
C THR A 69 -2.55 -9.45 -35.00
N VAL A 70 -1.83 -9.98 -34.02
CA VAL A 70 -1.12 -9.20 -32.99
C VAL A 70 0.38 -9.21 -33.25
N THR A 71 1.00 -8.04 -33.05
CA THR A 71 2.45 -7.89 -32.96
C THR A 71 2.81 -7.65 -31.50
N ASP A 72 3.53 -8.57 -30.87
CA ASP A 72 4.03 -8.41 -29.49
C ASP A 72 5.56 -8.34 -29.51
N PRO A 73 6.15 -7.15 -29.33
CA PRO A 73 7.61 -6.97 -29.37
C PRO A 73 8.38 -7.81 -28.35
N VAL A 74 7.78 -8.07 -27.18
CA VAL A 74 8.42 -8.86 -26.12
C VAL A 74 8.40 -10.33 -26.50
N LEU A 75 7.27 -10.86 -26.96
CA LEU A 75 7.20 -12.25 -27.42
C LEU A 75 8.05 -12.47 -28.67
N GLU A 76 8.11 -11.51 -29.60
CA GLU A 76 9.04 -11.56 -30.73
C GLU A 76 10.49 -11.72 -30.26
N ALA A 77 10.89 -10.97 -29.23
CA ALA A 77 12.19 -11.10 -28.60
C ALA A 77 12.38 -12.44 -27.86
N VAL A 78 11.32 -13.01 -27.28
CA VAL A 78 11.37 -14.34 -26.63
C VAL A 78 11.51 -15.47 -27.66
N ILE A 79 10.82 -15.39 -28.80
CA ILE A 79 10.79 -16.47 -29.82
C ILE A 79 11.93 -16.36 -30.85
N THR A 80 12.55 -15.20 -31.02
CA THR A 80 13.71 -15.04 -31.91
C THR A 80 14.93 -15.73 -31.30
N PRO A 81 15.66 -16.59 -32.03
CA PRO A 81 16.85 -17.24 -31.48
C PRO A 81 17.85 -16.22 -30.93
N ALA A 82 18.41 -16.49 -29.74
CA ALA A 82 19.30 -15.54 -29.05
C ALA A 82 20.51 -15.03 -29.86
N ALA A 83 20.96 -15.78 -30.87
CA ALA A 83 22.05 -15.36 -31.77
C ALA A 83 21.61 -14.32 -32.80
N ASP A 84 20.32 -14.26 -33.10
CA ASP A 84 19.72 -13.45 -34.16
C ASP A 84 19.00 -12.21 -33.61
N LEU A 85 18.93 -12.05 -32.28
CA LEU A 85 18.31 -10.89 -31.63
C LEU A 85 19.04 -9.59 -32.01
N ILE A 86 18.27 -8.63 -32.52
CA ILE A 86 18.70 -7.24 -32.72
C ILE A 86 18.69 -6.45 -31.40
N ASP A 87 19.36 -5.31 -31.35
CA ASP A 87 19.55 -4.51 -30.13
C ASP A 87 18.23 -4.20 -29.41
N GLY A 88 17.21 -3.72 -30.13
CA GLY A 88 15.90 -3.42 -29.52
C GLY A 88 15.18 -4.66 -28.94
N GLN A 89 15.34 -5.83 -29.56
CA GLN A 89 14.78 -7.08 -29.01
C GLN A 89 15.55 -7.54 -27.77
N ARG A 90 16.87 -7.32 -27.73
CA ARG A 90 17.68 -7.62 -26.54
C ARG A 90 17.27 -6.75 -25.36
N GLU A 91 17.03 -5.47 -25.61
CA GLU A 91 16.52 -4.51 -24.62
C GLU A 91 15.15 -4.96 -24.09
N ALA A 92 14.19 -5.17 -24.99
CA ALA A 92 12.85 -5.63 -24.61
C ALA A 92 12.89 -6.92 -23.77
N LEU A 93 13.66 -7.93 -24.18
CA LEU A 93 13.80 -9.17 -23.42
C LEU A 93 14.37 -8.92 -22.01
N VAL A 94 15.44 -8.14 -21.89
CA VAL A 94 16.11 -7.91 -20.60
C VAL A 94 15.27 -7.05 -19.67
N ASP A 95 14.51 -6.11 -20.21
CA ASP A 95 13.62 -5.28 -19.39
C ASP A 95 12.46 -6.10 -18.82
N TRP A 96 11.86 -6.96 -19.64
CA TRP A 96 10.69 -7.75 -19.25
C TRP A 96 11.00 -9.02 -18.46
N ALA A 97 12.12 -9.70 -18.72
CA ALA A 97 12.37 -11.04 -18.20
C ALA A 97 12.47 -11.16 -16.67
N PHE A 98 12.52 -10.03 -15.96
CA PHE A 98 12.63 -9.97 -14.50
C PHE A 98 11.37 -9.46 -13.80
N HIS A 99 10.29 -9.18 -14.54
CA HIS A 99 8.98 -8.92 -13.94
C HIS A 99 8.31 -10.23 -13.47
N VAL A 100 8.93 -10.87 -12.47
CA VAL A 100 8.51 -12.15 -11.87
C VAL A 100 8.40 -12.00 -10.34
N ASN A 101 7.50 -12.75 -9.71
CA ASN A 101 7.37 -12.74 -8.26
C ASN A 101 8.64 -13.27 -7.57
N PRO A 102 9.04 -12.76 -6.39
CA PRO A 102 10.21 -13.28 -5.66
C PRO A 102 10.21 -14.80 -5.41
N ARG A 103 9.05 -15.42 -5.16
CA ARG A 103 8.93 -16.89 -5.03
C ARG A 103 9.14 -17.60 -6.36
N GLN A 104 8.60 -17.06 -7.46
CA GLN A 104 8.85 -17.58 -8.81
C GLN A 104 10.34 -17.45 -9.16
N LEU A 105 10.97 -16.31 -8.88
CA LEU A 105 12.39 -16.09 -9.08
C LEU A 105 13.25 -17.09 -8.28
N ALA A 106 12.90 -17.31 -7.01
CA ALA A 106 13.60 -18.25 -6.13
C ALA A 106 13.52 -19.71 -6.63
N ARG A 107 12.50 -20.08 -7.40
CA ARG A 107 12.36 -21.41 -8.03
C ARG A 107 13.43 -21.66 -9.10
N TYR A 108 14.02 -20.62 -9.69
CA TYR A 108 14.97 -20.73 -10.80
C TYR A 108 16.31 -20.06 -10.44
N PRO A 109 17.27 -20.80 -9.83
CA PRO A 109 18.55 -20.25 -9.41
C PRO A 109 19.32 -19.51 -10.51
N ARG A 110 19.26 -20.01 -11.75
CA ARG A 110 19.91 -19.37 -12.90
C ARG A 110 19.26 -18.03 -13.27
N LEU A 111 17.94 -17.89 -13.13
CA LEU A 111 17.25 -16.63 -13.37
C LEU A 111 17.67 -15.59 -12.32
N ALA A 112 17.79 -16.00 -11.05
CA ALA A 112 18.30 -15.15 -9.97
C ALA A 112 19.76 -14.70 -10.21
N GLU A 113 20.63 -15.60 -10.72
CA GLU A 113 22.01 -15.23 -11.12
C GLU A 113 22.00 -14.14 -12.21
N LEU A 114 21.15 -14.28 -13.24
CA LEU A 114 21.03 -13.32 -14.34
C LEU A 114 20.41 -11.99 -13.87
N ALA A 115 19.47 -12.02 -12.93
CA ALA A 115 18.89 -10.83 -12.31
C ALA A 115 19.95 -10.03 -11.54
N HIS A 116 20.79 -10.72 -10.76
CA HIS A 116 21.89 -10.08 -10.03
C HIS A 116 22.92 -9.44 -10.99
N ALA A 117 23.20 -10.10 -12.11
CA ALA A 117 24.06 -9.54 -13.16
C ALA A 117 23.49 -8.26 -13.81
N ARG A 118 22.15 -8.12 -13.87
CA ARG A 118 21.48 -6.86 -14.30
C ARG A 118 21.71 -5.74 -13.29
N SER A 119 21.52 -6.00 -11.99
CA SER A 119 21.58 -4.98 -10.93
C SER A 119 23.00 -4.54 -10.55
N GLY A 120 24.01 -5.39 -10.73
CA GLY A 120 25.40 -5.12 -10.32
C GLY A 120 26.26 -4.36 -11.34
N ALA A 121 25.70 -3.89 -12.47
CA ALA A 121 26.45 -3.33 -13.59
C ALA A 121 26.36 -1.80 -13.72
N ASP A 122 27.47 -1.16 -14.12
CA ASP A 122 27.54 0.27 -14.47
C ASP A 122 26.48 0.64 -15.52
N PRO A 123 25.58 1.61 -15.25
CA PRO A 123 24.55 2.08 -16.18
C PRO A 123 25.09 2.46 -17.56
N MET A 124 26.37 2.88 -17.66
CA MET A 124 27.00 3.31 -18.91
C MET A 124 27.45 2.17 -19.84
N ARG A 125 27.44 0.90 -19.41
CA ARG A 125 27.79 -0.23 -20.28
C ARG A 125 26.61 -0.65 -21.16
N ARG A 126 26.75 -0.66 -22.50
CA ARG A 126 25.74 -1.26 -23.39
C ARG A 126 25.47 -2.73 -23.07
N LEU A 127 24.23 -3.19 -23.29
CA LEU A 127 23.77 -4.57 -23.08
C LEU A 127 24.65 -5.62 -23.78
N ASP A 128 25.25 -5.27 -24.92
CA ASP A 128 26.10 -6.13 -25.76
C ASP A 128 27.32 -6.71 -25.04
N GLY A 129 27.77 -6.09 -23.94
CA GLY A 129 28.86 -6.58 -23.10
C GLY A 129 28.41 -7.31 -21.82
N ARG A 130 27.11 -7.34 -21.52
CA ARG A 130 26.54 -7.84 -20.26
C ARG A 130 26.03 -9.28 -20.36
N PHE A 131 25.31 -9.59 -21.44
CA PHE A 131 24.72 -10.91 -21.67
C PHE A 131 25.18 -11.47 -23.01
N ASN A 132 25.81 -12.65 -22.99
CA ASN A 132 26.15 -13.34 -24.24
C ASN A 132 24.93 -14.12 -24.78
N ALA A 133 25.03 -14.68 -25.99
CA ALA A 133 23.92 -15.42 -26.61
C ALA A 133 23.45 -16.65 -25.80
N ALA A 134 24.30 -17.25 -24.97
CA ALA A 134 23.88 -18.32 -24.07
C ALA A 134 23.13 -17.78 -22.85
N ASP A 135 23.55 -16.65 -22.28
CA ASP A 135 22.82 -15.98 -21.19
C ASP A 135 21.44 -15.53 -21.64
N LEU A 136 21.33 -14.91 -22.83
CA LEU A 136 20.05 -14.48 -23.41
C LEU A 136 19.13 -15.67 -23.68
N ARG A 137 19.67 -16.80 -24.17
CA ARG A 137 18.87 -18.02 -24.36
C ARG A 137 18.38 -18.61 -23.04
N ASP A 138 19.22 -18.62 -22.02
CA ASP A 138 18.80 -19.02 -20.68
C ASP A 138 17.68 -18.11 -20.17
N LEU A 139 17.81 -16.80 -20.38
CA LEU A 139 16.82 -15.80 -19.99
C LEU A 139 15.47 -16.01 -20.68
N GLN A 140 15.45 -16.20 -22.01
CA GLN A 140 14.22 -16.46 -22.78
C GLN A 140 13.43 -17.66 -22.24
N ILE A 141 14.12 -18.77 -21.96
CA ILE A 141 13.46 -20.00 -21.53
C ILE A 141 13.02 -19.89 -20.06
N LEU A 142 13.86 -19.34 -19.20
CA LEU A 142 13.54 -19.22 -17.77
C LEU A 142 12.41 -18.22 -17.52
N PHE A 143 12.33 -17.15 -18.31
CA PHE A 143 11.21 -16.21 -18.28
C PHE A 143 9.88 -16.95 -18.54
N VAL A 144 9.80 -17.73 -19.61
CA VAL A 144 8.58 -18.50 -19.93
C VAL A 144 8.28 -19.56 -18.88
N LEU A 145 9.29 -20.29 -18.38
CA LEU A 145 9.09 -21.26 -17.30
C LEU A 145 8.60 -20.62 -15.99
N ALA A 146 8.98 -19.37 -15.71
CA ALA A 146 8.50 -18.64 -14.53
C ALA A 146 7.00 -18.32 -14.61
N HIS A 147 6.50 -17.98 -15.80
CA HIS A 147 5.09 -17.64 -16.03
C HIS A 147 4.21 -18.85 -16.37
N ALA A 148 4.77 -19.97 -16.83
CA ALA A 148 4.02 -21.20 -17.15
C ALA A 148 3.35 -21.87 -15.93
N GLY A 149 3.57 -21.37 -14.71
CA GLY A 149 2.98 -21.93 -13.49
C GLY A 149 3.31 -23.42 -13.35
N GLU A 150 2.30 -24.24 -13.05
CA GLU A 150 2.45 -25.69 -12.92
C GLU A 150 2.81 -26.39 -14.25
N GLN A 151 2.50 -25.76 -15.40
CA GLN A 151 2.77 -26.35 -16.71
C GLN A 151 4.27 -26.51 -16.96
N ALA A 152 5.11 -25.74 -16.26
CA ALA A 152 6.56 -25.85 -16.32
C ALA A 152 7.08 -27.27 -16.01
N TRP A 153 6.42 -28.03 -15.13
CA TRP A 153 6.82 -29.40 -14.75
C TRP A 153 5.78 -30.48 -15.02
N THR A 154 4.58 -30.12 -15.47
CA THR A 154 3.54 -31.09 -15.86
C THR A 154 3.37 -31.23 -17.37
N ASP A 155 3.74 -30.24 -18.19
CA ASP A 155 3.72 -30.36 -19.65
C ASP A 155 4.97 -31.08 -20.17
N ASP A 156 4.78 -32.13 -20.98
CA ASP A 156 5.87 -32.93 -21.53
C ASP A 156 6.87 -32.11 -22.37
N ARG A 157 6.44 -30.97 -22.93
CA ARG A 157 7.30 -30.05 -23.71
C ARG A 157 8.22 -29.24 -22.80
N LEU A 158 7.73 -28.77 -21.66
CA LEU A 158 8.45 -27.88 -20.73
C LEU A 158 9.20 -28.63 -19.63
N LYS A 159 8.69 -29.76 -19.15
CA LYS A 159 9.29 -30.51 -18.04
C LYS A 159 10.79 -30.81 -18.25
N PRO A 160 11.27 -31.23 -19.44
CA PRO A 160 12.70 -31.45 -19.66
C PRO A 160 13.55 -30.16 -19.56
N LEU A 161 12.93 -28.99 -19.79
CA LEU A 161 13.56 -27.68 -19.64
C LEU A 161 13.63 -27.29 -18.16
N TYR A 162 12.53 -27.48 -17.43
CA TYR A 162 12.47 -27.29 -15.99
C TYR A 162 13.52 -28.14 -15.25
N ASP A 163 13.58 -29.45 -15.53
CA ASP A 163 14.52 -30.37 -14.90
C ASP A 163 16.00 -29.98 -15.17
N ARG A 164 16.26 -29.27 -16.27
CA ARG A 164 17.60 -28.81 -16.65
C ARG A 164 18.00 -27.51 -15.94
N GLY A 165 17.09 -26.54 -15.87
CA GLY A 165 17.26 -25.27 -15.14
C GLY A 165 18.32 -24.27 -15.65
N ARG A 166 19.27 -24.66 -16.50
CA ARG A 166 20.34 -23.78 -17.03
C ARG A 166 21.06 -24.35 -18.26
N ASN A 167 21.90 -23.54 -18.91
CA ASN A 167 22.74 -23.96 -20.05
C ASN A 167 21.90 -24.60 -21.16
N PHE A 168 20.82 -23.92 -21.53
CA PHE A 168 19.89 -24.42 -22.52
C PHE A 168 20.53 -24.46 -23.90
N ARG A 169 20.07 -25.38 -24.75
CA ARG A 169 20.51 -25.57 -26.14
C ARG A 169 19.57 -24.84 -27.09
N VAL A 170 20.00 -24.61 -28.34
CA VAL A 170 19.11 -24.07 -29.40
C VAL A 170 17.85 -24.92 -29.59
N ALA A 171 17.98 -26.24 -29.48
CA ALA A 171 16.82 -27.14 -29.55
C ALA A 171 15.86 -27.01 -28.36
N ASP A 172 16.36 -26.57 -27.19
CA ASP A 172 15.53 -26.35 -26.00
C ASP A 172 14.69 -25.08 -26.15
N HIS A 173 15.28 -24.02 -26.74
CA HIS A 173 14.56 -22.79 -27.09
C HIS A 173 13.43 -23.06 -28.07
N ARG A 174 13.67 -23.84 -29.14
CA ARG A 174 12.63 -24.22 -30.11
C ARG A 174 11.44 -24.93 -29.45
N LYS A 175 11.68 -25.82 -28.48
CA LYS A 175 10.60 -26.50 -27.74
C LYS A 175 9.77 -25.53 -26.91
N MET A 176 10.41 -24.55 -26.26
CA MET A 176 9.70 -23.51 -25.52
C MET A 176 8.85 -22.66 -26.48
N VAL A 177 9.38 -22.29 -27.66
CA VAL A 177 8.63 -21.54 -28.68
C VAL A 177 7.42 -22.33 -29.19
N ASP A 178 7.62 -23.61 -29.54
CA ASP A 178 6.54 -24.50 -29.98
C ASP A 178 5.42 -24.62 -28.93
N TRP A 179 5.78 -24.60 -27.63
CA TRP A 179 4.81 -24.59 -26.53
C TRP A 179 4.10 -23.24 -26.42
N LEU A 180 4.85 -22.14 -26.36
CA LEU A 180 4.33 -20.78 -26.11
C LEU A 180 3.34 -20.34 -27.19
N GLN A 181 3.64 -20.60 -28.46
CA GLN A 181 2.81 -20.16 -29.60
C GLN A 181 1.42 -20.81 -29.64
N VAL A 182 1.25 -22.00 -29.06
CA VAL A 182 -0.04 -22.71 -29.07
C VAL A 182 -0.88 -22.47 -27.80
N GLN A 183 -0.31 -21.89 -26.74
CA GLN A 183 -0.99 -21.75 -25.45
C GLN A 183 -2.30 -20.95 -25.51
N PRO A 184 -2.40 -19.79 -26.22
CA PRO A 184 -3.66 -19.07 -26.33
C PRO A 184 -4.79 -19.95 -26.90
N GLY A 185 -4.49 -20.74 -27.95
CA GLY A 185 -5.45 -21.68 -28.55
C GLY A 185 -5.83 -22.84 -27.63
N GLU A 186 -4.82 -23.47 -27.01
CA GLU A 186 -5.05 -24.58 -26.06
C GLU A 186 -5.92 -24.15 -24.86
N LEU A 187 -5.74 -22.92 -24.36
CA LEU A 187 -6.57 -22.36 -23.29
C LEU A 187 -8.01 -22.12 -23.72
N VAL A 188 -8.24 -21.46 -24.87
CA VAL A 188 -9.60 -21.19 -25.35
C VAL A 188 -10.36 -22.49 -25.61
N ASP A 189 -9.69 -23.51 -26.16
CA ASP A 189 -10.28 -24.83 -26.35
C ASP A 189 -10.57 -25.54 -25.02
N LEU A 190 -9.72 -25.35 -24.02
CA LEU A 190 -9.96 -25.86 -22.67
C LEU A 190 -11.17 -25.18 -22.02
N TRP A 191 -11.31 -23.86 -22.16
CA TRP A 191 -12.52 -23.14 -21.71
C TRP A 191 -13.79 -23.66 -22.40
N ARG A 192 -13.76 -23.93 -23.71
CA ARG A 192 -14.89 -24.54 -24.42
C ARG A 192 -15.26 -25.92 -23.88
N ARG A 193 -14.27 -26.73 -23.47
CA ARG A 193 -14.51 -28.07 -22.89
C ARG A 193 -15.10 -27.99 -21.49
N ILE A 194 -14.64 -27.09 -20.64
CA ILE A 194 -15.23 -26.93 -19.30
C ILE A 194 -16.61 -26.26 -19.36
N ALA A 195 -16.85 -25.37 -20.34
CA ALA A 195 -18.13 -24.67 -20.50
C ALA A 195 -19.32 -25.60 -20.80
N VAL A 196 -19.08 -26.80 -21.32
CA VAL A 196 -20.12 -27.79 -21.58
C VAL A 196 -20.30 -28.79 -20.44
N GLN A 197 -19.53 -28.67 -19.35
CA GLN A 197 -19.70 -29.51 -18.17
C GLN A 197 -20.94 -29.06 -17.38
N PRO A 198 -21.75 -30.00 -16.86
CA PRO A 198 -23.06 -29.67 -16.29
C PRO A 198 -23.00 -28.87 -14.98
N ASN A 199 -21.86 -28.86 -14.29
CA ASN A 199 -21.70 -28.24 -12.97
C ASN A 199 -20.67 -27.10 -12.97
N VAL A 200 -20.29 -26.62 -14.15
CA VAL A 200 -19.36 -25.49 -14.36
C VAL A 200 -20.11 -24.41 -15.12
N GLU A 201 -19.96 -23.16 -14.70
CA GLU A 201 -20.58 -22.01 -15.34
C GLU A 201 -19.52 -21.10 -15.96
N ILE A 202 -19.79 -20.58 -17.16
CA ILE A 202 -19.03 -19.46 -17.72
C ILE A 202 -19.87 -18.19 -17.56
N ALA A 203 -19.29 -17.19 -16.89
CA ALA A 203 -19.83 -15.84 -16.75
C ALA A 203 -18.96 -14.83 -17.51
N THR A 204 -19.44 -13.59 -17.61
CA THR A 204 -18.70 -12.50 -18.27
C THR A 204 -18.74 -11.21 -17.47
N SER A 205 -17.97 -10.22 -17.91
CA SER A 205 -18.08 -8.82 -17.52
C SER A 205 -18.48 -7.95 -18.72
N PRO A 206 -18.80 -6.65 -18.53
CA PRO A 206 -18.87 -5.70 -19.65
C PRO A 206 -17.56 -5.67 -20.43
N TYR A 207 -17.64 -5.33 -21.72
CA TYR A 207 -16.62 -5.59 -22.74
C TYR A 207 -15.19 -5.21 -22.31
N ALA A 208 -14.95 -3.94 -21.98
CA ALA A 208 -13.63 -3.44 -21.61
C ALA A 208 -13.44 -3.25 -20.10
N HIS A 209 -14.24 -3.92 -19.27
CA HIS A 209 -14.14 -3.87 -17.81
C HIS A 209 -14.22 -2.44 -17.16
N PRO A 210 -15.16 -1.56 -17.54
CA PRO A 210 -15.32 -0.24 -16.92
C PRO A 210 -16.02 -0.28 -15.55
N ILE A 211 -15.80 0.74 -14.72
CA ILE A 211 -16.61 0.96 -13.50
C ILE A 211 -17.99 1.49 -13.92
N MET A 212 -18.94 0.58 -14.14
CA MET A 212 -20.27 0.88 -14.69
C MET A 212 -21.01 2.02 -13.98
N PRO A 213 -21.04 2.11 -12.63
CA PRO A 213 -21.65 3.25 -11.95
C PRO A 213 -21.05 4.61 -12.35
N LEU A 214 -19.74 4.68 -12.59
CA LEU A 214 -19.05 5.93 -12.94
C LEU A 214 -19.30 6.35 -14.39
N LEU A 215 -19.45 5.39 -15.32
CA LEU A 215 -19.85 5.69 -16.70
C LEU A 215 -21.29 6.21 -16.77
N ILE A 216 -22.21 5.60 -16.00
CA ILE A 216 -23.61 6.03 -15.96
C ILE A 216 -23.71 7.47 -15.43
N ASP A 217 -23.09 7.75 -14.29
CA ASP A 217 -23.05 9.08 -13.68
C ASP A 217 -21.97 9.16 -12.59
N SER A 218 -20.87 9.89 -12.86
CA SER A 218 -19.79 10.09 -11.89
C SER A 218 -20.25 10.82 -10.61
N GLY A 219 -21.41 11.48 -10.62
CA GLY A 219 -22.05 12.06 -9.43
C GLY A 219 -22.39 11.02 -8.35
N VAL A 220 -22.46 9.74 -8.70
CA VAL A 220 -22.67 8.62 -7.76
C VAL A 220 -21.58 8.53 -6.68
N VAL A 221 -20.40 9.11 -6.92
CA VAL A 221 -19.29 9.21 -5.95
C VAL A 221 -19.75 9.83 -4.63
N ALA A 222 -20.63 10.84 -4.68
CA ALA A 222 -21.15 11.48 -3.47
C ALA A 222 -21.93 10.50 -2.57
N ALA A 223 -22.77 9.66 -3.18
CA ALA A 223 -23.54 8.65 -2.46
C ALA A 223 -22.64 7.52 -1.93
N SER A 224 -21.60 7.15 -2.70
CA SER A 224 -20.68 6.09 -2.33
C SER A 224 -19.82 6.45 -1.09
N TRP A 225 -19.46 7.72 -0.92
CA TRP A 225 -18.67 8.20 0.23
C TRP A 225 -19.50 8.50 1.46
N ALA A 226 -20.83 8.58 1.35
CA ALA A 226 -21.69 8.95 2.47
C ALA A 226 -21.46 8.00 3.67
N PRO A 227 -21.40 8.53 4.91
CA PRO A 227 -21.68 9.93 5.32
C PRO A 227 -20.47 10.87 5.26
N HIS A 228 -19.33 10.44 4.70
CA HIS A 228 -18.12 11.25 4.58
C HIS A 228 -18.19 12.19 3.37
N PRO A 229 -17.47 13.34 3.41
CA PRO A 229 -17.40 14.23 2.26
C PRO A 229 -16.67 13.55 1.10
N ALA A 230 -17.30 13.59 -0.07
CA ALA A 230 -16.70 13.14 -1.32
C ALA A 230 -15.71 14.16 -1.89
N PRO A 231 -14.67 13.72 -2.61
CA PRO A 231 -13.82 14.62 -3.39
C PRO A 231 -14.61 15.30 -4.52
N GLN A 232 -14.11 16.44 -5.00
CA GLN A 232 -14.58 17.02 -6.26
C GLN A 232 -14.12 16.11 -7.40
N VAL A 233 -15.04 15.75 -8.29
CA VAL A 233 -14.78 14.87 -9.44
C VAL A 233 -15.40 15.50 -10.70
N PRO A 234 -14.81 15.28 -11.88
CA PRO A 234 -15.37 15.76 -13.13
C PRO A 234 -16.72 15.11 -13.40
N ILE A 235 -17.62 15.85 -14.05
CA ILE A 235 -18.94 15.34 -14.43
C ILE A 235 -18.77 14.52 -15.70
N PHE A 236 -18.93 13.20 -15.57
CA PHE A 236 -18.96 12.25 -16.68
C PHE A 236 -20.28 11.47 -16.59
N ARG A 237 -21.07 11.48 -17.67
CA ARG A 237 -22.43 10.94 -17.63
C ARG A 237 -22.86 10.40 -18.99
N HIS A 238 -22.52 9.14 -19.23
CA HIS A 238 -22.75 8.43 -20.50
C HIS A 238 -23.36 7.04 -20.26
N PRO A 239 -24.63 6.97 -19.81
CA PRO A 239 -25.32 5.68 -19.59
C PRO A 239 -25.52 4.87 -20.88
N GLU A 240 -25.41 5.49 -22.06
CA GLU A 240 -25.36 4.83 -23.36
C GLU A 240 -24.06 4.05 -23.56
N ASP A 241 -22.92 4.59 -23.12
CA ASP A 241 -21.62 3.93 -23.22
C ASP A 241 -21.58 2.70 -22.28
N ALA A 242 -22.12 2.84 -21.06
CA ALA A 242 -22.32 1.72 -20.14
C ALA A 242 -23.20 0.59 -20.73
N ARG A 243 -24.32 0.95 -21.39
CA ARG A 243 -25.17 -0.04 -22.07
C ARG A 243 -24.44 -0.70 -23.23
N LEU A 244 -23.65 0.06 -23.99
CA LEU A 244 -22.90 -0.47 -25.12
C LEU A 244 -21.83 -1.46 -24.63
N GLN A 245 -21.04 -1.10 -23.62
CA GLN A 245 -20.05 -1.98 -22.98
C GLN A 245 -20.64 -3.33 -22.58
N LEU A 246 -21.81 -3.34 -21.93
CA LEU A 246 -22.47 -4.58 -21.54
C LEU A 246 -22.98 -5.37 -22.75
N SER A 247 -23.65 -4.70 -23.69
CA SER A 247 -24.26 -5.38 -24.85
C SER A 247 -23.21 -5.98 -25.78
N CYS A 248 -22.12 -5.25 -26.06
CA CYS A 248 -20.98 -5.73 -26.82
C CYS A 248 -20.32 -6.91 -26.12
N GLY A 249 -20.14 -6.85 -24.80
CA GLY A 249 -19.54 -7.96 -24.03
C GLY A 249 -20.37 -9.24 -24.11
N LEU A 250 -21.68 -9.14 -23.85
CA LEU A 250 -22.61 -10.28 -23.91
C LEU A 250 -22.72 -10.87 -25.33
N GLU A 251 -22.77 -10.02 -26.35
CA GLU A 251 -22.82 -10.44 -27.74
C GLU A 251 -21.51 -11.12 -28.16
N PHE A 252 -20.37 -10.50 -27.86
CA PHE A 252 -19.05 -11.04 -28.17
C PHE A 252 -18.86 -12.43 -27.56
N MET A 253 -19.18 -12.60 -26.27
CA MET A 253 -19.06 -13.91 -25.62
C MET A 253 -19.97 -14.95 -26.26
N ARG A 254 -21.23 -14.60 -26.57
CA ARG A 254 -22.18 -15.48 -27.26
C ARG A 254 -21.67 -15.91 -28.63
N GLU A 255 -21.14 -14.99 -29.43
CA GLU A 255 -20.61 -15.27 -30.77
C GLU A 255 -19.41 -16.22 -30.74
N HIS A 256 -18.62 -16.16 -29.66
CA HIS A 256 -17.43 -16.99 -29.48
C HIS A 256 -17.69 -18.31 -28.72
N GLY A 257 -18.96 -18.65 -28.51
CA GLY A 257 -19.39 -19.94 -27.96
C GLY A 257 -19.58 -19.98 -26.46
N PHE A 258 -19.66 -18.82 -25.80
CA PHE A 258 -19.87 -18.67 -24.36
C PHE A 258 -21.14 -17.86 -24.09
N PRO A 259 -22.34 -18.43 -24.28
CA PRO A 259 -23.58 -17.74 -23.88
C PRO A 259 -23.63 -17.62 -22.36
N THR A 260 -23.54 -16.39 -21.84
CA THR A 260 -23.51 -16.11 -20.41
C THR A 260 -24.83 -15.52 -19.93
N ILE A 261 -25.30 -15.93 -18.76
CA ILE A 261 -26.47 -15.35 -18.08
C ILE A 261 -26.10 -14.61 -16.79
N GLY A 262 -24.91 -14.86 -16.28
CA GLY A 262 -24.32 -14.22 -15.11
C GLY A 262 -23.28 -13.18 -15.48
N CYS A 263 -23.15 -12.16 -14.64
CA CYS A 263 -22.12 -11.15 -14.83
C CYS A 263 -21.38 -10.81 -13.54
N TRP A 264 -20.05 -10.73 -13.61
CA TRP A 264 -19.25 -10.06 -12.60
C TRP A 264 -19.14 -8.57 -12.96
N PRO A 265 -19.76 -7.66 -12.18
CA PRO A 265 -19.52 -6.24 -12.36
C PRO A 265 -18.04 -5.94 -12.14
N PRO A 266 -17.38 -5.17 -13.02
CA PRO A 266 -15.96 -4.84 -12.86
C PRO A 266 -15.68 -4.33 -11.47
N GLU A 267 -14.72 -4.96 -10.76
CA GLU A 267 -14.36 -4.60 -9.38
C GLU A 267 -15.49 -4.76 -8.36
N GLY A 268 -16.44 -5.65 -8.64
CA GLY A 268 -17.69 -5.78 -7.89
C GLY A 268 -18.49 -4.47 -7.84
N SER A 269 -18.28 -3.55 -8.79
CA SER A 269 -18.86 -2.21 -8.73
C SER A 269 -20.36 -2.20 -9.04
N VAL A 270 -21.15 -1.63 -8.13
CA VAL A 270 -22.62 -1.61 -8.25
C VAL A 270 -23.20 -0.27 -7.82
N SER A 271 -24.35 0.07 -8.40
CA SER A 271 -25.32 1.09 -8.00
C SER A 271 -26.70 0.62 -8.45
N GLU A 272 -27.78 1.19 -7.95
CA GLU A 272 -29.15 0.80 -8.37
C GLU A 272 -29.33 0.98 -9.89
N ASP A 273 -28.83 2.10 -10.44
CA ASP A 273 -28.87 2.36 -11.89
C ASP A 273 -28.03 1.35 -12.68
N ALA A 274 -26.85 0.96 -12.19
CA ALA A 274 -26.03 -0.05 -12.84
C ALA A 274 -26.73 -1.42 -12.83
N VAL A 275 -27.31 -1.82 -11.69
CA VAL A 275 -28.08 -3.07 -11.57
C VAL A 275 -29.27 -3.10 -12.53
N ALA A 276 -29.95 -1.96 -12.72
CA ALA A 276 -31.03 -1.84 -13.70
C ALA A 276 -30.51 -2.05 -15.14
N VAL A 277 -29.36 -1.46 -15.51
CA VAL A 277 -28.74 -1.67 -16.83
C VAL A 277 -28.43 -3.15 -17.08
N TYR A 278 -27.89 -3.86 -16.09
CA TYR A 278 -27.66 -5.30 -16.19
C TYR A 278 -28.97 -6.09 -16.40
N GLY A 279 -30.00 -5.77 -15.62
CA GLY A 279 -31.31 -6.42 -15.72
C GLY A 279 -31.99 -6.20 -17.07
N ASP A 280 -31.94 -4.97 -17.61
CA ASP A 280 -32.53 -4.61 -18.90
C ASP A 280 -31.93 -5.38 -20.08
N GLN A 281 -30.67 -5.82 -19.96
CA GLN A 281 -29.98 -6.63 -20.97
C GLN A 281 -30.04 -8.14 -20.71
N GLY A 282 -30.85 -8.57 -19.73
CA GLY A 282 -31.14 -9.98 -19.50
C GLY A 282 -30.14 -10.72 -18.61
N VAL A 283 -29.26 -10.01 -17.91
CA VAL A 283 -28.39 -10.62 -16.88
C VAL A 283 -29.26 -11.10 -15.72
N GLN A 284 -29.02 -12.33 -15.28
CA GLN A 284 -29.84 -13.03 -14.27
C GLN A 284 -29.27 -12.93 -12.86
N TRP A 285 -27.94 -12.83 -12.72
CA TRP A 285 -27.29 -12.67 -11.43
C TRP A 285 -26.04 -11.80 -11.50
N LEU A 286 -25.71 -11.13 -10.39
CA LEU A 286 -24.48 -10.37 -10.15
C LEU A 286 -23.84 -10.79 -8.82
N VAL A 287 -22.51 -10.67 -8.71
CA VAL A 287 -21.78 -10.84 -7.44
C VAL A 287 -21.09 -9.52 -7.07
N THR A 288 -21.16 -9.14 -5.80
CA THR A 288 -20.46 -7.97 -5.25
C THR A 288 -19.97 -8.25 -3.81
N ASP A 289 -19.61 -7.23 -3.04
CA ASP A 289 -18.89 -7.37 -1.76
C ASP A 289 -19.76 -7.19 -0.51
N GLU A 290 -19.44 -7.95 0.54
CA GLU A 290 -20.12 -7.89 1.84
C GLU A 290 -20.23 -6.48 2.41
N GLY A 291 -19.22 -5.61 2.24
CA GLY A 291 -19.24 -4.25 2.77
C GLY A 291 -20.26 -3.34 2.08
N ILE A 292 -20.69 -3.69 0.87
CA ILE A 292 -21.82 -3.06 0.19
C ILE A 292 -23.12 -3.52 0.83
N LEU A 293 -23.28 -4.80 1.13
CA LEU A 293 -24.48 -5.30 1.82
C LEU A 293 -24.60 -4.70 3.23
N GLU A 294 -23.51 -4.64 4.00
CA GLU A 294 -23.45 -4.00 5.32
C GLU A 294 -24.01 -2.58 5.29
N ARG A 295 -23.55 -1.78 4.32
CA ARG A 295 -24.02 -0.39 4.13
C ARG A 295 -25.41 -0.29 3.52
N SER A 296 -25.87 -1.32 2.81
CA SER A 296 -27.21 -1.36 2.24
C SER A 296 -28.26 -1.67 3.30
N LEU A 297 -27.91 -2.52 4.27
CA LEU A 297 -28.74 -2.89 5.42
C LEU A 297 -28.58 -1.96 6.62
N ASP A 298 -27.60 -1.05 6.59
CA ASP A 298 -27.21 -0.21 7.73
C ASP A 298 -26.94 -1.03 9.01
N GLN A 299 -26.29 -2.19 8.82
CA GLN A 299 -26.03 -3.20 9.84
C GLN A 299 -24.64 -3.82 9.65
N SER A 300 -23.93 -4.08 10.76
CA SER A 300 -22.70 -4.89 10.73
C SER A 300 -23.05 -6.36 10.45
N LEU A 301 -22.41 -6.97 9.45
CA LEU A 301 -22.59 -8.40 9.15
C LEU A 301 -21.56 -9.27 9.88
N ARG A 302 -20.53 -8.68 10.47
CA ARG A 302 -19.49 -9.38 11.22
C ARG A 302 -19.34 -8.83 12.64
N GLU A 303 -19.29 -9.73 13.62
CA GLU A 303 -18.97 -9.46 15.02
C GLU A 303 -17.98 -10.52 15.54
N GLY A 304 -16.70 -10.16 15.64
CA GLY A 304 -15.64 -11.11 15.98
C GLY A 304 -15.54 -12.23 14.93
N SER A 305 -15.66 -13.48 15.36
CA SER A 305 -15.67 -14.66 14.48
C SER A 305 -17.06 -15.04 13.94
N THR A 306 -18.11 -14.34 14.36
CA THR A 306 -19.49 -14.64 13.95
C THR A 306 -19.86 -13.79 12.74
N VAL A 307 -20.58 -14.39 11.81
CA VAL A 307 -21.04 -13.76 10.58
C VAL A 307 -22.55 -13.95 10.45
N ALA A 308 -23.24 -12.88 10.07
CA ALA A 308 -24.69 -12.84 9.97
C ALA A 308 -25.18 -13.67 8.77
N ALA A 309 -26.27 -14.42 8.95
CA ALA A 309 -26.82 -15.29 7.91
C ALA A 309 -27.31 -14.52 6.67
N GLU A 310 -27.59 -13.22 6.83
CA GLU A 310 -27.94 -12.26 5.80
C GLU A 310 -26.90 -12.18 4.68
N LEU A 311 -25.61 -12.35 4.99
CA LEU A 311 -24.54 -12.37 3.98
C LEU A 311 -24.72 -13.51 2.97
N TYR A 312 -25.24 -14.64 3.42
CA TYR A 312 -25.35 -15.87 2.63
C TYR A 312 -26.74 -16.05 2.00
N ARG A 313 -27.54 -14.99 1.98
CA ARG A 313 -28.82 -14.97 1.26
C ARG A 313 -28.64 -14.39 -0.14
N SER A 314 -29.44 -14.88 -1.07
CA SER A 314 -29.66 -14.20 -2.36
C SER A 314 -30.56 -12.98 -2.15
N TRP A 315 -30.23 -11.86 -2.79
CA TRP A 315 -30.98 -10.62 -2.70
C TRP A 315 -31.52 -10.17 -4.08
N ARG A 316 -32.55 -9.34 -4.10
CA ARG A 316 -33.02 -8.64 -5.29
C ARG A 316 -33.52 -7.26 -4.90
N LEU A 317 -33.24 -6.25 -5.71
CA LEU A 317 -33.74 -4.90 -5.45
C LEU A 317 -35.27 -4.85 -5.54
N ALA A 318 -35.89 -4.00 -4.72
CA ALA A 318 -37.34 -3.81 -4.74
C ALA A 318 -37.88 -3.37 -6.12
N GLN A 319 -37.06 -2.69 -6.90
CA GLN A 319 -37.35 -2.22 -8.26
C GLN A 319 -37.23 -3.34 -9.32
N GLY A 320 -36.74 -4.53 -8.95
CA GLY A 320 -36.49 -5.65 -9.86
C GLY A 320 -35.01 -5.82 -10.22
N GLY A 321 -34.74 -6.55 -11.31
CA GLY A 321 -33.38 -6.81 -11.79
C GLY A 321 -32.80 -8.18 -11.40
N PRO A 322 -31.49 -8.38 -11.65
CA PRO A 322 -30.81 -9.65 -11.38
C PRO A 322 -30.79 -10.01 -9.89
N THR A 323 -30.60 -11.29 -9.61
CA THR A 323 -30.29 -11.76 -8.25
C THR A 323 -28.88 -11.29 -7.84
N LEU A 324 -28.78 -10.63 -6.71
CA LEU A 324 -27.52 -10.15 -6.13
C LEU A 324 -26.99 -11.16 -5.11
N PHE A 325 -25.73 -11.52 -5.29
CA PHE A 325 -24.95 -12.30 -4.35
C PHE A 325 -23.82 -11.44 -3.77
N PHE A 326 -23.44 -11.72 -2.54
CA PHE A 326 -22.37 -11.01 -1.85
C PHE A 326 -21.31 -12.02 -1.43
N ARG A 327 -20.06 -11.76 -1.82
CA ARG A 327 -18.94 -12.64 -1.49
C ARG A 327 -18.63 -12.60 0.00
N ASP A 328 -18.21 -13.72 0.56
CA ASP A 328 -17.52 -13.73 1.84
C ASP A 328 -16.10 -13.19 1.63
N ARG A 329 -15.87 -11.92 1.99
CA ARG A 329 -14.59 -11.24 1.76
C ARG A 329 -13.45 -11.94 2.49
N ARG A 330 -13.66 -12.34 3.76
CA ARG A 330 -12.61 -12.99 4.56
C ARG A 330 -12.15 -14.30 3.91
N LEU A 331 -13.09 -15.15 3.50
CA LEU A 331 -12.77 -16.44 2.87
C LEU A 331 -12.17 -16.25 1.48
N SER A 332 -12.68 -15.30 0.69
CA SER A 332 -12.13 -14.97 -0.63
C SER A 332 -10.68 -14.47 -0.52
N ASP A 333 -10.45 -13.51 0.38
CA ASP A 333 -9.12 -12.92 0.63
C ASP A 333 -8.15 -13.92 1.27
N ALA A 334 -8.64 -14.95 1.98
CA ALA A 334 -7.79 -15.99 2.54
C ALA A 334 -7.08 -16.80 1.43
N ILE A 335 -7.77 -17.14 0.35
CA ILE A 335 -7.16 -17.79 -0.83
C ILE A 335 -6.12 -16.86 -1.47
N GLY A 336 -6.46 -15.58 -1.62
CA GLY A 336 -5.60 -14.58 -2.27
C GLY A 336 -4.33 -14.24 -1.50
N PHE A 337 -4.42 -14.06 -0.18
CA PHE A 337 -3.37 -13.39 0.60
C PHE A 337 -2.81 -14.19 1.78
N GLN A 338 -3.51 -15.24 2.22
CA GLN A 338 -3.14 -16.01 3.42
C GLN A 338 -2.58 -17.39 3.08
N TYR A 339 -3.36 -18.23 2.40
CA TYR A 339 -2.98 -19.62 2.11
C TYR A 339 -1.79 -19.75 1.16
N GLY A 340 -1.59 -18.77 0.27
CA GLY A 340 -0.40 -18.72 -0.57
C GLY A 340 0.91 -18.67 0.24
N ARG A 341 0.87 -18.29 1.52
CA ARG A 341 2.06 -18.26 2.40
C ARG A 341 2.45 -19.63 2.97
N TRP A 342 1.54 -20.60 2.95
CA TRP A 342 1.75 -21.94 3.49
C TRP A 342 2.73 -22.73 2.61
N ASP A 343 3.48 -23.64 3.22
CA ASP A 343 4.48 -24.45 2.51
C ASP A 343 3.86 -25.66 1.80
N ASP A 344 2.73 -26.19 2.30
CA ASP A 344 1.99 -27.29 1.67
C ASP A 344 0.61 -26.82 1.17
N GLU A 345 0.43 -26.87 -0.15
CA GLU A 345 -0.81 -26.46 -0.82
C GLU A 345 -2.01 -27.35 -0.48
N GLY A 346 -1.79 -28.64 -0.21
CA GLY A 346 -2.83 -29.59 0.14
C GLY A 346 -3.34 -29.40 1.58
N GLU A 347 -2.44 -29.09 2.52
CA GLU A 347 -2.84 -28.69 3.87
C GLU A 347 -3.64 -27.38 3.87
N ALA A 348 -3.23 -26.41 3.04
CA ALA A 348 -3.97 -25.17 2.86
C ALA A 348 -5.40 -25.43 2.30
N ALA A 349 -5.53 -26.28 1.27
CA ALA A 349 -6.84 -26.66 0.72
C ALA A 349 -7.69 -27.40 1.76
N ALA A 350 -7.10 -28.32 2.52
CA ALA A 350 -7.79 -29.04 3.59
C ALA A 350 -8.29 -28.10 4.69
N SER A 351 -7.46 -27.14 5.11
CA SER A 351 -7.82 -26.13 6.11
C SER A 351 -8.99 -25.27 5.61
N PHE A 352 -8.94 -24.83 4.36
CA PHE A 352 -9.99 -23.99 3.79
C PHE A 352 -11.33 -24.72 3.70
N VAL A 353 -11.35 -25.97 3.25
CA VAL A 353 -12.58 -26.79 3.24
C VAL A 353 -13.09 -27.02 4.66
N GLY A 354 -12.21 -27.23 5.64
CA GLY A 354 -12.59 -27.32 7.05
C GLY A 354 -13.30 -26.06 7.55
N GLU A 355 -12.78 -24.88 7.22
CA GLU A 355 -13.42 -23.60 7.57
C GLU A 355 -14.80 -23.45 6.91
N LEU A 356 -14.97 -23.87 5.66
CA LEU A 356 -16.27 -23.87 4.98
C LEU A 356 -17.28 -24.80 5.67
N GLN A 357 -16.85 -25.99 6.11
CA GLN A 357 -17.71 -26.92 6.84
C GLN A 357 -18.14 -26.35 8.19
N ASP A 358 -17.20 -25.77 8.94
CA ASP A 358 -17.49 -25.17 10.24
C ASP A 358 -18.47 -24.01 10.10
N LEU A 359 -18.30 -23.17 9.07
CA LEU A 359 -19.24 -22.11 8.73
C LEU A 359 -20.62 -22.69 8.36
N ALA A 360 -20.67 -23.68 7.46
CA ALA A 360 -21.92 -24.28 6.99
C ALA A 360 -22.76 -24.88 8.13
N ARG A 361 -22.15 -25.43 9.19
CA ARG A 361 -22.88 -25.93 10.37
C ARG A 361 -23.62 -24.85 11.15
N SER A 362 -23.17 -23.60 11.05
CA SER A 362 -23.78 -22.45 11.72
C SER A 362 -24.85 -21.75 10.87
N LEU A 363 -24.94 -22.10 9.59
CA LEU A 363 -25.82 -21.46 8.61
C LEU A 363 -27.11 -22.26 8.38
N PRO A 364 -28.19 -21.59 7.95
CA PRO A 364 -29.41 -22.26 7.54
C PRO A 364 -29.19 -23.08 6.26
N GLU A 365 -30.06 -24.08 5.99
CA GLU A 365 -29.88 -24.97 4.82
C GLU A 365 -29.97 -24.23 3.48
N GLU A 366 -30.64 -23.09 3.43
CA GLU A 366 -30.83 -22.28 2.22
C GLU A 366 -29.66 -21.32 1.95
N ALA A 367 -28.62 -21.32 2.79
CA ALA A 367 -27.47 -20.43 2.64
C ALA A 367 -26.64 -20.74 1.39
N ASN A 368 -26.12 -19.69 0.75
CA ASN A 368 -25.12 -19.77 -0.32
C ASN A 368 -23.84 -19.04 0.10
N ILE A 369 -22.76 -19.80 0.26
CA ILE A 369 -21.42 -19.27 0.53
C ILE A 369 -20.78 -18.94 -0.82
N VAL A 370 -20.62 -17.65 -1.11
CA VAL A 370 -20.01 -17.19 -2.35
C VAL A 370 -18.56 -16.78 -2.09
N ILE A 371 -17.64 -17.47 -2.74
CA ILE A 371 -16.21 -17.14 -2.75
C ILE A 371 -15.90 -16.51 -4.10
N ALA A 372 -15.41 -15.28 -4.13
CA ALA A 372 -15.15 -14.60 -5.38
C ALA A 372 -13.92 -13.69 -5.35
N LEU A 373 -13.03 -13.87 -6.31
CA LEU A 373 -11.71 -13.27 -6.36
C LEU A 373 -11.10 -13.34 -7.77
N ASP A 374 -10.01 -12.59 -7.97
CA ASP A 374 -9.20 -12.71 -9.17
C ASP A 374 -8.64 -14.13 -9.32
N GLY A 375 -8.75 -14.66 -10.53
CA GLY A 375 -8.35 -16.02 -10.86
C GLY A 375 -6.91 -16.16 -11.34
N GLU A 376 -6.14 -15.09 -11.48
CA GLU A 376 -4.70 -15.16 -11.81
C GLU A 376 -3.76 -14.74 -10.67
N ASN A 377 -4.18 -13.82 -9.81
CA ASN A 377 -3.31 -13.17 -8.82
C ASN A 377 -2.81 -14.07 -7.69
N PRO A 378 -3.59 -15.01 -7.13
CA PRO A 378 -3.13 -15.77 -5.95
C PRO A 378 -1.93 -16.68 -6.25
N TRP A 379 -1.90 -17.29 -7.43
CA TRP A 379 -1.09 -18.49 -7.69
C TRP A 379 0.41 -18.27 -7.69
N LEU A 380 0.85 -17.06 -8.07
CA LEU A 380 2.26 -16.67 -8.04
C LEU A 380 2.87 -16.66 -6.62
N HIS A 381 2.03 -16.64 -5.58
CA HIS A 381 2.46 -16.74 -4.19
C HIS A 381 2.56 -18.19 -3.69
N TYR A 382 1.87 -19.15 -4.31
CA TYR A 382 1.85 -20.53 -3.84
C TYR A 382 3.15 -21.28 -4.21
N PRO A 383 3.65 -22.18 -3.34
CA PRO A 383 4.94 -22.87 -3.54
C PRO A 383 5.05 -23.64 -4.86
N GLU A 384 3.97 -24.27 -5.32
CA GLU A 384 3.86 -25.04 -6.55
C GLU A 384 2.93 -24.35 -7.57
N GLY A 385 2.71 -23.03 -7.43
CA GLY A 385 1.89 -22.28 -8.39
C GLY A 385 0.39 -22.57 -8.32
N GLY A 386 -0.12 -23.10 -7.20
CA GLY A 386 -1.55 -23.18 -6.87
C GLY A 386 -2.32 -24.33 -7.52
N GLY A 387 -1.71 -25.07 -8.46
CA GLY A 387 -2.38 -26.18 -9.14
C GLY A 387 -2.77 -27.33 -8.21
N ARG A 388 -1.91 -27.64 -7.23
CA ARG A 388 -2.20 -28.67 -6.21
C ARG A 388 -3.30 -28.19 -5.26
N PHE A 389 -3.25 -26.94 -4.81
CA PHE A 389 -4.30 -26.33 -4.00
C PHE A 389 -5.66 -26.44 -4.68
N LEU A 390 -5.77 -26.01 -5.94
CA LEU A 390 -7.02 -26.01 -6.71
C LEU A 390 -7.60 -27.43 -6.88
N ARG A 391 -6.78 -28.40 -7.27
CA ARG A 391 -7.23 -29.79 -7.44
C ARG A 391 -7.68 -30.40 -6.11
N GLU A 392 -6.93 -30.21 -5.03
CA GLU A 392 -7.30 -30.74 -3.72
C GLU A 392 -8.56 -30.06 -3.17
N LEU A 393 -8.71 -28.76 -3.36
CA LEU A 393 -9.91 -28.01 -3.00
C LEU A 393 -11.15 -28.59 -3.70
N MET A 394 -11.11 -28.67 -5.04
CA MET A 394 -12.24 -29.15 -5.83
C MET A 394 -12.55 -30.61 -5.54
N GLN A 395 -11.53 -31.48 -5.46
CA GLN A 395 -11.73 -32.89 -5.12
C GLN A 395 -12.39 -33.08 -3.76
N ARG A 396 -11.96 -32.33 -2.74
CA ARG A 396 -12.55 -32.41 -1.39
C ARG A 396 -14.00 -31.93 -1.35
N LEU A 397 -14.36 -30.95 -2.18
CA LEU A 397 -15.74 -30.50 -2.33
C LEU A 397 -16.60 -31.56 -3.05
N ASP A 398 -16.07 -32.20 -4.08
CA ASP A 398 -16.73 -33.27 -4.84
C ASP A 398 -16.87 -34.58 -4.03
N ASP A 399 -15.93 -34.87 -3.12
CA ASP A 399 -16.02 -35.98 -2.18
C ASP A 399 -17.23 -35.84 -1.21
N GLY A 400 -17.87 -34.67 -1.20
CA GLY A 400 -19.19 -34.45 -0.63
C GLY A 400 -19.22 -34.40 0.89
N PRO A 401 -18.55 -33.41 1.53
CA PRO A 401 -18.73 -33.18 2.95
C PRO A 401 -20.21 -32.96 3.25
N PRO A 402 -20.78 -33.62 4.29
CA PRO A 402 -22.24 -33.70 4.48
C PRO A 402 -22.91 -32.35 4.73
N GLU A 403 -22.14 -31.31 5.03
CA GLU A 403 -22.64 -29.96 5.30
C GLU A 403 -22.74 -29.07 4.05
N LEU A 404 -21.95 -29.33 2.99
CA LEU A 404 -21.80 -28.46 1.82
C LEU A 404 -22.32 -29.13 0.55
N ALA A 405 -22.90 -28.32 -0.34
CA ALA A 405 -23.30 -28.72 -1.68
C ALA A 405 -22.71 -27.73 -2.71
N PRO A 406 -21.66 -28.13 -3.47
CA PRO A 406 -21.14 -27.28 -4.55
C PRO A 406 -22.22 -27.00 -5.60
N ALA A 407 -22.42 -25.74 -5.94
CA ALA A 407 -23.39 -25.30 -6.94
C ALA A 407 -22.90 -24.04 -7.64
N THR A 408 -23.20 -23.90 -8.94
CA THR A 408 -22.91 -22.69 -9.72
C THR A 408 -23.93 -21.59 -9.40
N LEU A 409 -23.60 -20.35 -9.75
CA LEU A 409 -24.44 -19.20 -9.39
C LEU A 409 -25.75 -19.19 -10.19
N ASP A 410 -25.76 -19.67 -11.43
CA ASP A 410 -26.99 -19.89 -12.19
C ASP A 410 -27.93 -20.91 -11.51
N MET A 411 -27.38 -22.04 -11.03
CA MET A 411 -28.14 -23.08 -10.35
C MET A 411 -28.74 -22.55 -9.04
N VAL A 412 -27.98 -21.75 -8.30
CA VAL A 412 -28.47 -21.12 -7.08
C VAL A 412 -29.53 -20.07 -7.43
N ALA A 413 -29.27 -19.18 -8.38
CA ALA A 413 -30.20 -18.12 -8.79
C ALA A 413 -31.54 -18.69 -9.29
N ALA A 414 -31.53 -19.82 -10.01
CA ALA A 414 -32.72 -20.48 -10.53
C ALA A 414 -33.58 -21.15 -9.44
N LYS A 415 -32.99 -21.53 -8.30
CA LYS A 415 -33.68 -22.22 -7.19
C LYS A 415 -34.01 -21.31 -6.02
N SER A 416 -33.24 -20.24 -5.83
CA SER A 416 -33.39 -19.31 -4.73
C SER A 416 -34.66 -18.47 -4.87
N GLU A 417 -35.29 -18.14 -3.74
CA GLU A 417 -36.27 -17.05 -3.64
C GLU A 417 -35.56 -15.84 -3.01
N PRO A 418 -35.07 -14.86 -3.79
CA PRO A 418 -34.25 -13.78 -3.25
C PRO A 418 -35.03 -12.90 -2.28
N ALA A 419 -34.39 -12.53 -1.18
CA ALA A 419 -34.91 -11.53 -0.26
C ALA A 419 -34.92 -10.15 -0.93
N ILE A 420 -35.89 -9.31 -0.58
CA ILE A 420 -35.97 -7.96 -1.10
C ILE A 420 -34.98 -7.07 -0.37
N LEU A 421 -34.16 -6.35 -1.14
CA LEU A 421 -33.26 -5.31 -0.68
C LEU A 421 -33.85 -3.95 -1.10
N ASP A 422 -34.21 -3.12 -0.11
CA ASP A 422 -34.92 -1.86 -0.36
C ASP A 422 -34.04 -0.76 -0.96
N ARG A 423 -32.74 -0.78 -0.61
CA ARG A 423 -31.72 0.17 -1.07
C ARG A 423 -30.41 -0.55 -1.31
N LEU A 424 -29.70 -0.18 -2.37
CA LEU A 424 -28.31 -0.62 -2.58
C LEU A 424 -27.33 0.53 -2.35
N HIS A 425 -26.33 0.31 -1.51
CA HIS A 425 -25.20 1.24 -1.36
C HIS A 425 -24.32 1.20 -2.63
N PRO A 426 -24.06 2.34 -3.30
CA PRO A 426 -23.16 2.33 -4.44
C PRO A 426 -21.70 2.22 -4.00
N GLY A 427 -20.96 1.28 -4.58
CA GLY A 427 -19.56 1.08 -4.23
C GLY A 427 -18.92 -0.04 -5.03
N SER A 428 -17.69 -0.38 -4.66
CA SER A 428 -16.92 -1.49 -5.22
C SER A 428 -16.57 -2.51 -4.15
N TRP A 429 -15.94 -3.61 -4.54
CA TRP A 429 -15.41 -4.56 -3.57
C TRP A 429 -14.23 -4.05 -2.72
N ILE A 430 -13.66 -2.89 -3.07
CA ILE A 430 -12.58 -2.25 -2.30
C ILE A 430 -13.17 -1.15 -1.44
N ASN A 431 -13.14 -1.38 -0.12
CA ASN A 431 -13.63 -0.43 0.90
C ASN A 431 -15.11 0.00 0.75
N SER A 432 -15.84 -0.58 -0.20
CA SER A 432 -17.21 -0.20 -0.58
C SER A 432 -17.35 1.26 -1.02
N VAL A 433 -16.30 1.76 -1.66
CA VAL A 433 -16.23 3.10 -2.28
C VAL A 433 -15.58 3.01 -3.66
N PHE A 434 -15.68 4.07 -4.47
CA PHE A 434 -15.01 4.16 -5.79
C PHE A 434 -13.61 4.81 -5.75
N ALA A 435 -13.02 5.00 -4.56
CA ALA A 435 -11.80 5.81 -4.37
C ALA A 435 -10.59 5.31 -5.16
N THR A 436 -10.59 4.02 -5.48
CA THR A 436 -9.55 3.39 -6.27
C THR A 436 -9.53 3.89 -7.72
N TRP A 437 -10.65 4.33 -8.29
CA TRP A 437 -10.74 4.73 -9.71
C TRP A 437 -11.05 6.21 -9.93
N ILE A 438 -11.45 6.96 -8.90
CA ILE A 438 -11.77 8.39 -9.03
C ILE A 438 -11.53 9.16 -7.72
N GLY A 439 -11.15 10.44 -7.82
CA GLY A 439 -11.00 11.36 -6.69
C GLY A 439 -9.56 11.63 -6.22
N HIS A 440 -8.59 10.85 -6.70
CA HIS A 440 -7.16 11.20 -6.60
C HIS A 440 -6.81 12.20 -7.72
N PRO A 441 -5.92 13.21 -7.52
CA PRO A 441 -5.60 14.21 -8.54
C PRO A 441 -5.25 13.64 -9.92
N GLU A 442 -4.37 12.63 -9.98
CA GLU A 442 -4.00 11.97 -11.25
C GLU A 442 -5.18 11.24 -11.91
N LYS A 443 -6.01 10.55 -11.12
CA LYS A 443 -7.21 9.86 -11.61
C LYS A 443 -8.25 10.85 -12.10
N THR A 444 -8.46 11.94 -11.36
CA THR A 444 -9.33 13.05 -11.74
C THR A 444 -8.88 13.65 -13.05
N HIS A 445 -7.59 13.87 -13.25
CA HIS A 445 -7.06 14.37 -14.51
C HIS A 445 -7.32 13.39 -15.67
N ALA A 446 -7.12 12.08 -15.48
CA ALA A 446 -7.47 11.10 -16.49
C ALA A 446 -8.96 11.11 -16.86
N TRP A 447 -9.86 11.28 -15.88
CA TRP A 447 -11.29 11.44 -16.13
C TRP A 447 -11.62 12.75 -16.84
N GLU A 448 -10.95 13.86 -16.54
CA GLU A 448 -11.09 15.13 -17.27
C GLU A 448 -10.71 14.94 -18.74
N VAL A 449 -9.56 14.32 -19.00
CA VAL A 449 -9.10 13.98 -20.35
C VAL A 449 -10.08 13.09 -21.10
N LEU A 450 -10.58 12.02 -20.46
CA LEU A 450 -11.60 11.15 -21.04
C LEU A 450 -12.89 11.93 -21.36
N THR A 451 -13.30 12.83 -20.46
CA THR A 451 -14.50 13.70 -20.64
C THR A 451 -14.33 14.61 -21.85
N GLU A 452 -13.17 15.25 -21.99
CA GLU A 452 -12.89 16.17 -23.10
C GLU A 452 -12.86 15.44 -24.44
N VAL A 453 -12.19 14.29 -24.52
CA VAL A 453 -12.16 13.46 -25.73
C VAL A 453 -13.55 12.96 -26.09
N ARG A 454 -14.31 12.42 -25.12
CA ARG A 454 -15.67 11.94 -25.34
C ARG A 454 -16.61 13.03 -25.84
N GLY A 455 -16.53 14.22 -25.24
CA GLY A 455 -17.30 15.39 -25.63
C GLY A 455 -16.97 15.87 -27.04
N ALA A 456 -15.68 15.93 -27.41
CA ALA A 456 -15.26 16.31 -28.76
C ALA A 456 -15.77 15.33 -29.84
N ILE A 457 -15.77 14.02 -29.55
CA ILE A 457 -16.35 13.01 -30.44
C ILE A 457 -17.86 13.25 -30.62
N GLU A 458 -18.59 13.53 -29.53
CA GLU A 458 -20.02 13.80 -29.57
C GLU A 458 -20.35 15.09 -30.37
N GLU A 459 -19.60 16.17 -30.14
CA GLU A 459 -19.76 17.45 -30.85
C GLU A 459 -19.55 17.32 -32.37
N ALA A 460 -18.64 16.43 -32.78
CA ALA A 460 -18.40 16.10 -34.18
C ALA A 460 -19.49 15.18 -34.79
N GLY A 461 -20.47 14.73 -33.99
CA GLY A 461 -21.50 13.77 -34.40
C GLY A 461 -20.99 12.32 -34.49
N GLY A 462 -19.85 12.02 -33.85
CA GLY A 462 -19.31 10.68 -33.71
C GLY A 462 -20.11 9.83 -32.72
N GLY A 463 -20.15 8.51 -32.96
CA GLY A 463 -20.73 7.53 -32.03
C GLY A 463 -19.75 7.15 -30.92
N GLN A 464 -19.76 5.88 -30.51
CA GLN A 464 -18.77 5.29 -29.60
C GLN A 464 -17.76 4.46 -30.38
N PRO A 465 -16.57 5.01 -30.73
CA PRO A 465 -15.54 4.24 -31.38
C PRO A 465 -15.09 3.05 -30.50
N PRO A 466 -14.71 1.90 -31.06
CA PRO A 466 -14.21 0.76 -30.27
C PRO A 466 -13.09 1.13 -29.30
N SER A 467 -12.13 1.98 -29.69
CA SER A 467 -11.03 2.39 -28.82
C SER A 467 -11.46 3.30 -27.66
N LEU A 468 -12.59 4.01 -27.78
CA LEU A 468 -13.16 4.75 -26.65
C LEU A 468 -13.61 3.78 -25.56
N LEU A 469 -14.27 2.68 -25.93
CA LEU A 469 -14.68 1.65 -24.97
C LEU A 469 -13.48 1.05 -24.25
N LEU A 470 -12.36 0.85 -24.97
CA LEU A 470 -11.11 0.39 -24.36
C LEU A 470 -10.55 1.41 -23.37
N ALA A 471 -10.59 2.71 -23.69
CA ALA A 471 -10.15 3.78 -22.80
C ALA A 471 -11.02 3.93 -21.53
N GLU A 472 -12.28 3.52 -21.56
CA GLU A 472 -13.16 3.53 -20.38
C GLU A 472 -12.86 2.42 -19.35
N GLY A 473 -11.97 1.47 -19.68
CA GLY A 473 -11.62 0.36 -18.81
C GLY A 473 -11.07 0.81 -17.45
N SER A 474 -11.44 0.09 -16.39
CA SER A 474 -11.07 0.47 -15.01
C SER A 474 -9.56 0.42 -14.77
N ASP A 475 -8.84 -0.42 -15.52
CA ASP A 475 -7.40 -0.65 -15.36
C ASP A 475 -6.58 0.63 -15.46
N TRP A 476 -6.93 1.55 -16.36
CA TRP A 476 -6.17 2.78 -16.59
C TRP A 476 -6.19 3.70 -15.37
N PHE A 477 -7.26 3.65 -14.59
CA PHE A 477 -7.42 4.45 -13.37
C PHE A 477 -6.85 3.76 -12.13
N TRP A 478 -6.66 2.44 -12.19
CA TRP A 478 -6.10 1.64 -11.09
C TRP A 478 -4.63 1.98 -10.81
N TRP A 479 -3.84 2.20 -11.88
CA TRP A 479 -2.40 2.43 -11.82
C TRP A 479 -1.99 3.88 -11.61
N LEU A 480 -2.94 4.81 -11.66
CA LEU A 480 -2.71 6.25 -11.44
C LEU A 480 -2.82 6.59 -9.95
N GLY A 481 -1.95 7.48 -9.47
CA GLY A 481 -1.83 7.87 -8.07
C GLY A 481 -0.98 6.94 -7.20
N ASP A 482 -0.98 7.23 -5.89
CA ASP A 482 -0.03 6.63 -4.94
C ASP A 482 -0.52 5.29 -4.33
N ASP A 483 -1.75 4.87 -4.65
CA ASP A 483 -2.43 3.75 -3.98
C ASP A 483 -1.91 2.39 -4.44
N ASN A 484 -1.51 2.26 -5.70
CA ASN A 484 -1.07 1.01 -6.33
C ASN A 484 0.24 1.21 -7.15
N PRO A 485 1.38 1.45 -6.48
CA PRO A 485 2.62 1.76 -7.18
C PRO A 485 3.13 0.57 -8.00
N THR A 486 3.54 0.83 -9.23
CA THR A 486 4.17 -0.14 -10.12
C THR A 486 5.20 0.54 -11.02
N GLU A 487 6.27 -0.17 -11.37
CA GLU A 487 7.27 0.32 -12.34
C GLU A 487 6.68 0.45 -13.76
N LEU A 488 5.56 -0.23 -14.04
CA LEU A 488 4.87 -0.21 -15.32
C LEU A 488 3.82 0.91 -15.46
N ALA A 489 3.66 1.78 -14.46
CA ALA A 489 2.68 2.86 -14.51
C ALA A 489 2.83 3.77 -15.76
N PRO A 490 4.05 4.16 -16.19
CA PRO A 490 4.21 4.94 -17.42
C PRO A 490 3.72 4.21 -18.68
N LEU A 491 3.88 2.89 -18.74
CA LEU A 491 3.39 2.07 -19.85
C LEU A 491 1.86 2.07 -19.89
N TYR A 492 1.20 1.93 -18.74
CA TYR A 492 -0.26 1.94 -18.68
C TYR A 492 -0.87 3.31 -19.02
N ASP A 493 -0.22 4.40 -18.59
CA ASP A 493 -0.56 5.76 -19.03
C ASP A 493 -0.43 5.92 -20.56
N GLU A 494 0.66 5.42 -21.14
CA GLU A 494 0.87 5.45 -22.59
C GLU A 494 -0.23 4.68 -23.35
N ILE A 495 -0.58 3.48 -22.90
CA ILE A 495 -1.63 2.68 -23.55
C ILE A 495 -3.00 3.37 -23.45
N PHE A 496 -3.35 3.93 -22.29
CA PHE A 496 -4.59 4.70 -22.11
C PHE A 496 -4.67 5.87 -23.10
N ARG A 497 -3.60 6.67 -23.22
CA ARG A 497 -3.55 7.80 -24.16
C ARG A 497 -3.60 7.35 -25.62
N LYS A 498 -3.00 6.21 -25.97
CA LYS A 498 -3.12 5.62 -27.31
C LYS A 498 -4.56 5.22 -27.62
N HIS A 499 -5.29 4.61 -26.69
CA HIS A 499 -6.71 4.29 -26.89
C HIS A 499 -7.55 5.54 -27.14
N LEU A 500 -7.29 6.64 -26.44
CA LEU A 500 -7.94 7.93 -26.69
C LEU A 500 -7.58 8.52 -28.06
N ALA A 501 -6.31 8.43 -28.47
CA ALA A 501 -5.86 8.90 -29.77
C ALA A 501 -6.51 8.08 -30.90
N ASP A 502 -6.52 6.74 -30.77
CA ASP A 502 -7.18 5.84 -31.69
C ASP A 502 -8.69 6.13 -31.78
N ALA A 503 -9.33 6.50 -30.67
CA ALA A 503 -10.74 6.87 -30.66
C ALA A 503 -11.00 8.17 -31.43
N CYS A 504 -10.14 9.19 -31.28
CA CYS A 504 -10.20 10.42 -32.08
C CYS A 504 -10.02 10.13 -33.58
N ASP A 505 -9.03 9.30 -33.93
CA ASP A 505 -8.77 8.90 -35.32
C ASP A 505 -9.95 8.15 -35.93
N GLN A 506 -10.55 7.22 -35.18
CA GLN A 506 -11.75 6.48 -35.60
C GLN A 506 -12.99 7.39 -35.76
N ALA A 507 -13.09 8.45 -34.95
CA ALA A 507 -14.13 9.47 -35.06
C ALA A 507 -13.84 10.52 -36.15
N GLY A 508 -12.63 10.53 -36.71
CA GLY A 508 -12.21 11.49 -37.74
C GLY A 508 -11.99 12.91 -37.21
N ILE A 509 -11.60 13.04 -35.93
CA ILE A 509 -11.31 14.32 -35.28
C ILE A 509 -9.84 14.41 -34.86
N GLU A 510 -9.33 15.64 -34.76
CA GLU A 510 -8.04 15.89 -34.10
C GLU A 510 -8.26 15.85 -32.57
N PRO A 511 -7.37 15.23 -31.79
CA PRO A 511 -7.50 15.21 -30.34
C PRO A 511 -7.66 16.62 -29.75
N PRO A 512 -8.65 16.85 -28.87
CA PRO A 512 -8.91 18.18 -28.29
C PRO A 512 -7.79 18.63 -27.33
N ILE A 513 -6.95 17.68 -26.90
CA ILE A 513 -5.79 17.89 -26.04
C ILE A 513 -4.57 17.17 -26.61
N ASN A 514 -3.38 17.55 -26.15
CA ASN A 514 -2.16 16.88 -26.54
C ASN A 514 -2.01 15.53 -25.80
N LEU A 515 -2.37 14.45 -26.47
CA LEU A 515 -2.27 13.07 -25.95
C LEU A 515 -0.85 12.49 -26.03
N ASP A 516 0.13 13.19 -26.60
CA ASP A 516 1.54 12.77 -26.54
C ASP A 516 2.14 13.02 -25.15
N ASN A 517 1.55 13.94 -24.39
CA ASN A 517 2.00 14.26 -23.04
C ASN A 517 1.50 13.20 -22.05
N PRO A 518 2.38 12.58 -21.26
CA PRO A 518 1.99 11.72 -20.14
C PRO A 518 1.05 12.44 -19.17
N LEU A 519 -0.02 11.77 -18.72
CA LEU A 519 -0.94 12.34 -17.72
C LEU A 519 -0.25 12.50 -16.37
N LYS A 520 0.64 11.56 -16.08
CA LYS A 520 1.67 11.74 -15.08
C LYS A 520 2.70 12.68 -15.67
N THR A 521 2.58 13.98 -15.40
CA THR A 521 3.63 14.93 -15.75
C THR A 521 4.94 14.46 -15.13
N HIS A 522 5.81 13.85 -15.95
CA HIS A 522 7.24 14.02 -15.76
C HIS A 522 7.46 15.52 -15.84
N ILE A 523 7.61 16.18 -14.68
CA ILE A 523 7.96 17.59 -14.63
C ILE A 523 9.44 17.67 -15.05
N ASP A 524 9.68 17.54 -16.35
CA ASP A 524 10.93 17.87 -17.02
C ASP A 524 10.96 19.34 -17.46
N GLU A 525 10.01 20.16 -17.02
CA GLU A 525 10.25 21.61 -16.96
C GLU A 525 11.09 21.91 -15.71
N PRO A 526 12.29 22.49 -15.85
CA PRO A 526 13.07 22.92 -14.71
C PRO A 526 12.32 24.07 -14.05
N VAL A 527 11.53 23.76 -13.02
CA VAL A 527 11.08 24.74 -12.05
C VAL A 527 12.37 25.31 -11.47
N GLU A 528 12.59 26.62 -11.69
CA GLU A 528 13.62 27.38 -11.01
C GLU A 528 13.56 27.00 -9.53
N HIS A 529 14.55 26.23 -9.08
CA HIS A 529 14.66 25.84 -7.69
C HIS A 529 14.75 27.13 -6.89
N SER A 530 13.64 27.50 -6.23
CA SER A 530 13.75 28.41 -5.10
C SER A 530 14.75 27.77 -4.15
N PRO A 531 15.79 28.50 -3.68
CA PRO A 531 16.88 27.95 -2.88
C PRO A 531 16.43 27.65 -1.43
N GLY A 532 15.45 26.76 -1.28
CA GLY A 532 14.84 26.34 -0.03
C GLY A 532 15.12 24.87 0.31
N SER A 533 14.83 24.51 1.56
CA SER A 533 14.93 23.13 2.05
C SER A 533 13.93 22.20 1.32
N ALA A 534 14.24 20.90 1.24
CA ALA A 534 13.33 19.88 0.70
C ALA A 534 13.49 18.56 1.45
N LEU A 535 12.43 17.77 1.58
CA LEU A 535 12.51 16.39 2.06
C LEU A 535 12.59 15.44 0.87
N ARG A 536 13.60 14.57 0.82
CA ARG A 536 13.79 13.56 -0.24
C ARG A 536 13.68 12.16 0.33
N PHE A 537 12.81 11.34 -0.24
CA PHE A 537 12.66 9.94 0.10
C PHE A 537 13.68 9.10 -0.63
N CYS A 538 14.37 8.22 0.09
CA CYS A 538 15.24 7.22 -0.49
C CYS A 538 14.52 5.86 -0.48
N PRO A 539 14.16 5.28 -1.65
CA PRO A 539 13.42 4.02 -1.70
C PRO A 539 14.21 2.85 -1.13
N ILE A 540 15.54 2.80 -1.35
CA ILE A 540 16.42 1.73 -0.83
C ILE A 540 16.46 1.72 0.70
N LYS A 541 16.55 2.89 1.33
CA LYS A 541 16.60 3.00 2.80
C LYS A 541 15.21 3.07 3.44
N HIS A 542 14.18 3.25 2.61
CA HIS A 542 12.80 3.51 3.02
C HIS A 542 12.71 4.69 4.02
N SER A 543 13.50 5.75 3.78
CA SER A 543 13.72 6.84 4.73
C SER A 543 13.72 8.23 4.07
N TRP A 544 13.12 9.21 4.75
CA TRP A 544 13.18 10.62 4.37
C TRP A 544 14.48 11.27 4.82
N THR A 545 15.08 12.08 3.95
CA THR A 545 16.27 12.91 4.21
C THR A 545 15.93 14.37 3.95
N ILE A 546 16.17 15.25 4.92
CA ILE A 546 16.01 16.70 4.69
C ILE A 546 17.30 17.25 4.04
N ILE A 547 17.16 17.83 2.86
CA ILE A 547 18.18 18.61 2.19
C ILE A 547 17.97 20.07 2.59
N ALA A 548 18.89 20.64 3.37
CA ALA A 548 18.81 22.00 3.87
C ALA A 548 20.11 22.78 3.56
N PRO A 549 20.27 23.29 2.31
CA PRO A 549 21.50 23.97 1.88
C PRO A 549 21.81 25.23 2.69
N ASN A 550 20.77 25.90 3.22
CA ASN A 550 20.88 27.05 4.12
C ASN A 550 21.59 26.75 5.45
N ARG A 551 21.95 25.50 5.72
CA ARG A 551 22.67 25.07 6.92
C ARG A 551 24.17 24.81 6.68
N GLU A 552 24.67 25.06 5.48
CA GLU A 552 26.10 25.01 5.16
C GLU A 552 26.84 26.18 5.86
N GLY A 553 27.91 25.89 6.61
CA GLY A 553 28.72 26.91 7.28
C GLY A 553 28.16 27.51 8.58
N LEU A 554 27.13 26.91 9.19
CA LEU A 554 26.61 27.38 10.49
C LEU A 554 27.63 27.17 11.64
N PRO A 555 27.77 28.15 12.57
CA PRO A 555 28.66 28.05 13.72
C PRO A 555 28.41 26.80 14.56
N GLY A 556 29.47 26.18 15.09
CA GLY A 556 29.43 24.96 15.91
C GLY A 556 29.78 23.65 15.18
N ARG A 557 29.74 23.62 13.83
CA ARG A 557 30.11 22.44 13.02
C ARG A 557 31.60 22.36 12.67
N ASP A 558 32.25 23.50 12.39
CA ASP A 558 33.65 23.58 11.92
C ASP A 558 34.63 24.28 12.88
N ASP A 559 34.14 24.82 14.00
CA ASP A 559 34.98 25.55 14.96
C ASP A 559 35.72 24.52 15.84
N GLY A 560 37.03 24.66 16.03
CA GLY A 560 37.87 23.69 16.75
C GLY A 560 37.40 23.29 18.17
N LEU A 561 38.16 22.40 18.81
CA LEU A 561 37.86 21.79 20.12
C LEU A 561 37.87 22.75 21.34
N ASP A 562 37.97 24.07 21.15
CA ASP A 562 38.38 25.02 22.20
C ASP A 562 37.30 26.05 22.64
N SER A 563 36.01 25.86 22.34
CA SER A 563 34.95 26.76 22.85
C SER A 563 34.48 26.33 24.26
N PRO A 564 34.37 27.25 25.24
CA PRO A 564 34.03 26.89 26.61
C PRO A 564 32.55 26.50 26.78
N ASP A 565 32.27 25.48 27.60
CA ASP A 565 30.91 25.05 28.01
C ASP A 565 30.16 26.10 28.87
N ILE A 566 30.91 27.08 29.40
CA ILE A 566 30.38 28.15 30.26
C ILE A 566 30.30 29.44 29.44
N VAL A 567 29.09 29.99 29.30
CA VAL A 567 28.84 31.22 28.56
C VAL A 567 28.51 32.35 29.54
N SER A 568 29.10 33.53 29.31
CA SER A 568 28.75 34.76 30.02
C SER A 568 27.35 35.23 29.57
N PRO A 569 26.46 35.72 30.46
CA PRO A 569 25.13 36.20 30.07
C PRO A 569 25.13 37.27 28.97
N GLU A 570 26.19 38.08 28.90
CA GLU A 570 26.38 39.11 27.86
C GLU A 570 26.60 38.55 26.44
N ASN A 571 27.04 37.30 26.33
CA ASN A 571 27.34 36.62 25.06
C ASN A 571 26.37 35.47 24.77
N ASP A 572 25.28 35.37 25.55
CA ASP A 572 24.27 34.32 25.43
C ASP A 572 23.00 34.91 24.77
N PRO A 573 22.69 34.53 23.51
CA PRO A 573 21.54 35.11 22.81
C PRO A 573 20.20 34.73 23.45
N PHE A 574 20.16 33.71 24.31
CA PHE A 574 18.94 33.26 24.98
C PHE A 574 18.79 33.84 26.39
N ALA A 575 19.80 34.58 26.88
CA ALA A 575 19.74 35.23 28.18
C ALA A 575 18.74 36.43 28.21
N PRO A 576 18.13 36.72 29.37
CA PRO A 576 17.29 37.89 29.55
C PRO A 576 18.04 39.20 29.25
N GLY A 577 17.42 40.08 28.47
CA GLY A 577 18.01 41.33 27.99
C GLY A 577 18.55 41.26 26.55
N ASN A 578 18.76 40.05 26.02
CA ASN A 578 19.23 39.82 24.65
C ASN A 578 18.10 39.39 23.71
N GLU A 579 16.82 39.65 24.06
CA GLU A 579 15.66 39.25 23.26
C GLU A 579 15.72 39.76 21.81
N ALA A 580 16.39 40.89 21.57
CA ALA A 580 16.61 41.45 20.23
C ALA A 580 17.54 40.63 19.34
N GLU A 581 18.32 39.68 19.90
CA GLU A 581 19.19 38.77 19.16
C GLU A 581 18.46 37.51 18.66
N THR A 582 17.22 37.32 19.12
CA THR A 582 16.35 36.20 18.72
C THR A 582 15.23 36.67 17.78
N PRO A 583 14.70 35.79 16.90
CA PRO A 583 13.50 36.10 16.13
C PRO A 583 12.28 36.42 17.02
N PRO A 584 11.22 37.02 16.47
CA PRO A 584 10.01 37.35 17.23
C PRO A 584 9.43 36.14 17.96
N GLU A 585 8.94 36.40 19.17
CA GLU A 585 8.37 35.37 20.04
C GLU A 585 7.05 34.84 19.49
N ILE A 586 6.94 33.51 19.45
CA ILE A 586 5.73 32.77 19.09
C ILE A 586 4.92 32.46 20.35
N TYR A 587 5.60 32.18 21.47
CA TYR A 587 4.96 31.82 22.74
C TYR A 587 5.83 32.25 23.92
N ARG A 588 5.20 32.70 25.01
CA ARG A 588 5.87 33.13 26.24
C ARG A 588 5.09 32.67 27.46
N VAL A 589 5.79 32.09 28.43
CA VAL A 589 5.28 31.91 29.79
C VAL A 589 5.86 33.01 30.69
N PRO A 590 5.03 33.90 31.26
CA PRO A 590 5.52 34.97 32.15
C PRO A 590 5.97 34.39 33.50
N SER A 591 6.98 35.03 34.12
CA SER A 591 7.46 34.63 35.45
C SER A 591 6.48 35.03 36.55
N SER A 592 6.27 34.15 37.52
CA SER A 592 5.48 34.42 38.73
C SER A 592 6.11 35.48 39.65
N LYS A 593 7.40 35.82 39.44
CA LYS A 593 8.16 36.80 40.24
C LYS A 593 7.93 38.28 39.84
N GLY A 594 7.09 38.55 38.83
CA GLY A 594 6.68 39.89 38.40
C GLY A 594 7.72 40.67 37.58
N GLY A 595 7.26 41.63 36.75
CA GLY A 595 8.06 42.37 35.77
C GLY A 595 7.95 41.80 34.34
N ASP A 596 8.77 42.28 33.40
CA ASP A 596 8.82 41.77 32.01
C ASP A 596 9.61 40.45 31.87
N ARG A 597 9.82 39.76 33.00
CA ARG A 597 10.58 38.50 33.08
C ARG A 597 9.71 37.33 32.63
N TRP A 598 10.33 36.43 31.88
CA TRP A 598 9.73 35.21 31.36
C TRP A 598 10.33 33.98 32.07
N GLN A 599 9.61 32.86 32.00
CA GLN A 599 10.06 31.55 32.48
C GLN A 599 10.41 30.62 31.32
N VAL A 600 9.60 30.62 30.27
CA VAL A 600 9.84 29.87 29.02
C VAL A 600 9.55 30.79 27.85
N ARG A 601 10.39 30.73 26.80
CA ARG A 601 10.19 31.47 25.55
C ARG A 601 10.28 30.53 24.36
N VAL A 602 9.47 30.79 23.35
CA VAL A 602 9.50 30.07 22.07
C VAL A 602 9.60 31.08 20.94
N PHE A 603 10.53 30.85 20.02
CA PHE A 603 10.70 31.62 18.79
C PHE A 603 11.14 30.69 17.66
N ALA A 604 10.98 31.13 16.41
CA ALA A 604 11.45 30.37 15.26
C ALA A 604 12.98 30.29 15.26
N ASP A 605 13.55 29.16 14.84
CA ASP A 605 15.00 29.07 14.61
C ASP A 605 15.42 30.05 13.51
N SER A 606 16.55 30.75 13.70
CA SER A 606 17.03 31.77 12.75
C SER A 606 17.55 31.17 11.43
N SER A 607 17.80 29.87 11.39
CA SER A 607 18.25 29.10 10.22
C SER A 607 17.41 27.82 10.06
N PRO A 608 16.08 27.96 9.86
CA PRO A 608 15.14 26.88 10.05
C PRO A 608 15.37 25.74 9.04
N VAL A 609 15.23 24.50 9.52
CA VAL A 609 15.35 23.30 8.68
C VAL A 609 14.16 23.21 7.71
N LEU A 610 12.97 23.61 8.15
CA LEU A 610 11.73 23.68 7.39
C LEU A 610 11.01 25.01 7.68
N ARG A 611 10.26 25.55 6.72
CA ARG A 611 9.60 26.86 6.80
C ARG A 611 8.08 26.76 6.79
N VAL A 612 7.41 27.66 7.50
CA VAL A 612 5.94 27.60 7.66
C VAL A 612 5.23 28.15 6.42
N GLU A 613 5.90 29.03 5.68
CA GLU A 613 5.40 29.70 4.49
C GLU A 613 5.49 28.83 3.23
N GLY A 614 4.44 28.89 2.39
CA GLY A 614 4.32 28.13 1.14
C GLY A 614 3.41 26.91 1.26
N ASP A 615 3.23 26.13 0.20
CA ASP A 615 2.34 24.95 0.18
C ASP A 615 3.10 23.63 0.10
N VAL A 616 2.48 22.55 0.60
CA VAL A 616 3.04 21.20 0.51
C VAL A 616 2.92 20.73 -0.93
N ALA A 617 4.04 20.71 -1.65
CA ALA A 617 4.16 20.10 -2.96
C ALA A 617 4.83 18.73 -2.79
N ARG A 618 4.27 17.71 -3.42
CA ARG A 618 4.84 16.37 -3.51
C ARG A 618 5.19 16.13 -4.98
N GLU A 619 6.43 15.77 -5.23
CA GLU A 619 6.98 15.65 -6.58
C GLU A 619 7.78 14.36 -6.69
N ALA A 620 7.56 13.59 -7.75
CA ALA A 620 8.43 12.47 -8.09
C ALA A 620 9.65 12.99 -8.86
N VAL A 621 10.84 12.65 -8.38
CA VAL A 621 12.13 12.89 -9.06
C VAL A 621 12.73 11.54 -9.45
N GLY A 622 12.32 11.04 -10.62
CA GLY A 622 12.63 9.68 -11.07
C GLY A 622 12.04 8.63 -10.13
N LEU A 623 12.90 7.79 -9.54
CA LEU A 623 12.53 6.76 -8.55
C LEU A 623 12.35 7.31 -7.12
N ASN A 624 12.60 8.60 -6.89
CA ASN A 624 12.62 9.18 -5.54
C ASN A 624 11.46 10.15 -5.36
N ASP A 625 10.89 10.21 -4.16
CA ASP A 625 9.90 11.24 -3.83
C ASP A 625 10.57 12.46 -3.22
N THR A 626 10.08 13.65 -3.55
CA THR A 626 10.44 14.91 -2.92
C THR A 626 9.19 15.58 -2.35
N VAL A 627 9.32 16.17 -1.18
CA VAL A 627 8.31 17.02 -0.57
C VAL A 627 8.93 18.39 -0.31
N SER A 628 8.20 19.46 -0.63
CA SER A 628 8.65 20.83 -0.35
C SER A 628 9.01 20.99 1.14
N GLY A 629 9.98 21.86 1.44
CA GLY A 629 10.50 22.09 2.80
C GLY A 629 9.54 22.82 3.75
N ILE A 630 8.24 22.56 3.63
CA ILE A 630 7.20 23.10 4.51
C ILE A 630 7.26 22.41 5.87
N GLY A 631 7.16 23.18 6.94
CA GLY A 631 7.22 22.70 8.31
C GLY A 631 7.37 23.84 9.31
N ALA A 632 7.67 23.53 10.55
CA ALA A 632 8.07 24.53 11.54
C ALA A 632 9.37 24.09 12.19
N HIS A 633 10.24 25.05 12.52
CA HIS A 633 11.42 24.82 13.34
C HIS A 633 11.46 25.87 14.45
N GLU A 634 11.16 25.46 15.68
CA GLU A 634 11.04 26.34 16.84
C GLU A 634 12.07 25.97 17.90
N ILE A 635 12.60 26.99 18.58
CA ILE A 635 13.47 26.87 19.75
C ILE A 635 12.63 27.18 20.99
N ILE A 636 12.66 26.28 21.98
CA ILE A 636 12.00 26.41 23.27
C ILE A 636 13.08 26.62 24.32
N VAL A 637 13.26 27.85 24.77
CA VAL A 637 14.20 28.21 25.83
C VAL A 637 13.59 27.87 27.18
N GLU A 638 14.25 26.98 27.94
CA GLU A 638 13.67 26.27 29.09
C GLU A 638 13.73 27.09 30.39
N THR A 639 14.66 28.03 30.49
CA THR A 639 14.90 28.84 31.69
C THR A 639 15.47 30.21 31.31
N PRO A 640 15.27 31.27 32.10
CA PRO A 640 15.99 32.54 31.93
C PRO A 640 17.43 32.51 32.48
N GLU A 641 17.81 31.49 33.25
CA GLU A 641 19.11 31.47 33.93
C GLU A 641 20.19 30.79 33.04
N THR A 642 21.25 31.52 32.72
CA THR A 642 22.39 30.99 31.94
C THR A 642 23.16 29.94 32.74
N ASN A 643 23.69 28.91 32.06
CA ASN A 643 24.43 27.78 32.65
C ASN A 643 23.62 26.95 33.67
N VAL A 644 22.28 27.02 33.62
CA VAL A 644 21.38 26.14 34.36
C VAL A 644 20.76 25.15 33.37
N GLU A 645 20.79 23.86 33.70
CA GLU A 645 20.21 22.82 32.85
C GLU A 645 18.89 22.29 33.40
N LEU A 646 18.18 21.52 32.57
CA LEU A 646 16.89 20.91 32.93
C LEU A 646 16.95 20.04 34.21
N ALA A 647 18.11 19.44 34.51
CA ALA A 647 18.31 18.64 35.74
C ALA A 647 18.49 19.49 37.01
N ASP A 648 18.85 20.77 36.85
CA ASP A 648 19.07 21.72 37.95
C ASP A 648 17.77 22.40 38.37
N LEU A 649 16.82 22.53 37.45
CA LEU A 649 15.52 23.13 37.68
C LEU A 649 14.70 22.39 38.75
N GLU A 650 13.91 23.14 39.51
CA GLU A 650 12.90 22.56 40.39
C GLU A 650 11.72 22.00 39.60
N ILE A 651 10.92 21.11 40.22
CA ILE A 651 9.80 20.44 39.55
C ILE A 651 8.78 21.47 39.04
N GLU A 652 8.54 22.52 39.81
CA GLU A 652 7.66 23.65 39.48
C GLU A 652 8.21 24.49 38.32
N GLU A 653 9.51 24.40 38.03
CA GLU A 653 10.16 25.11 36.92
C GLU A 653 10.14 24.27 35.63
N ILE A 654 10.21 22.94 35.75
CA ILE A 654 10.11 22.00 34.62
C ILE A 654 8.67 21.90 34.10
N LEU A 655 7.66 21.99 34.99
CA LEU A 655 6.26 21.86 34.59
C LEU A 655 5.86 22.86 33.47
N PRO A 656 6.18 24.17 33.55
CA PRO A 656 5.92 25.12 32.46
C PRO A 656 6.61 24.79 31.13
N VAL A 657 7.77 24.13 31.14
CA VAL A 657 8.44 23.64 29.93
C VAL A 657 7.59 22.56 29.26
N LEU A 658 7.15 21.56 30.05
CA LEU A 658 6.28 20.48 29.55
C LEU A 658 4.89 20.98 29.09
N GLN A 659 4.34 21.98 29.78
CA GLN A 659 3.11 22.65 29.36
C GLN A 659 3.31 23.38 28.03
N THR A 660 4.48 23.98 27.82
CA THR A 660 4.84 24.62 26.54
C THR A 660 4.92 23.58 25.43
N TYR A 661 5.50 22.39 25.67
CA TYR A 661 5.49 21.30 24.69
C TYR A 661 4.07 20.92 24.27
N ARG A 662 3.18 20.73 25.24
CA ARG A 662 1.76 20.43 24.99
C ARG A 662 1.08 21.56 24.21
N ALA A 663 1.32 22.81 24.58
CA ALA A 663 0.73 23.98 23.93
C ALA A 663 1.18 24.11 22.46
N ARG A 664 2.48 23.95 22.17
CA ARG A 664 2.99 24.01 20.79
C ARG A 664 2.53 22.83 19.95
N LEU A 665 2.44 21.62 20.51
CA LEU A 665 1.85 20.47 19.83
C LEU A 665 0.40 20.75 19.39
N LEU A 666 -0.43 21.25 20.31
CA LEU A 666 -1.83 21.55 20.02
C LEU A 666 -1.99 22.67 18.99
N ASP A 667 -1.12 23.68 19.02
CA ASP A 667 -1.18 24.80 18.08
C ASP A 667 -0.76 24.39 16.67
N LEU A 668 0.41 23.75 16.52
CA LEU A 668 0.92 23.32 15.21
C LEU A 668 0.07 22.22 14.58
N ARG A 669 -0.60 21.39 15.38
CA ARG A 669 -1.59 20.42 14.87
C ARG A 669 -2.82 21.08 14.26
N ARG A 670 -3.07 22.38 14.43
CA ARG A 670 -4.17 23.06 13.72
C ARG A 670 -3.89 23.20 12.23
N ASP A 671 -2.62 23.19 11.84
CA ASP A 671 -2.22 23.19 10.44
C ASP A 671 -2.36 21.77 9.86
N THR A 672 -3.34 21.60 8.98
CA THR A 672 -3.65 20.32 8.34
C THR A 672 -2.56 19.86 7.36
N ARG A 673 -1.55 20.68 7.07
CA ARG A 673 -0.38 20.30 6.26
C ARG A 673 0.63 19.51 7.07
N LEU A 674 0.70 19.74 8.38
CA LEU A 674 1.68 19.12 9.29
C LEU A 674 1.17 17.76 9.78
N ARG A 675 1.96 16.71 9.53
CA ARG A 675 1.61 15.31 9.86
C ARG A 675 2.21 14.85 11.17
N TYR A 676 3.38 15.35 11.53
CA TYR A 676 4.06 14.97 12.75
C TYR A 676 4.87 16.14 13.32
N VAL A 677 4.90 16.24 14.64
CA VAL A 677 5.64 17.25 15.39
C VAL A 677 6.60 16.52 16.33
N MET A 678 7.90 16.70 16.11
CA MET A 678 8.95 16.08 16.91
C MET A 678 9.52 17.11 17.89
N ILE A 679 9.44 16.83 19.18
CA ILE A 679 10.08 17.63 20.24
C ILE A 679 11.28 16.86 20.76
N PHE A 680 12.45 17.51 20.79
CA PHE A 680 13.68 16.90 21.23
C PHE A 680 14.63 17.92 21.88
N LYS A 681 15.53 17.42 22.72
CA LYS A 681 16.60 18.18 23.35
C LYS A 681 17.94 17.57 22.98
N ASN A 682 18.91 18.44 22.69
CA ASN A 682 20.31 18.07 22.57
C ASN A 682 21.07 18.75 23.71
N LYS A 683 21.62 17.99 24.65
CA LYS A 683 22.52 18.51 25.69
C LYS A 683 23.96 18.15 25.34
N GLY A 684 24.82 19.16 25.30
CA GLY A 684 26.23 19.01 24.98
C GLY A 684 26.52 18.87 23.48
N ARG A 685 27.75 19.21 23.10
CA ARG A 685 28.19 19.26 21.69
C ARG A 685 28.13 17.90 21.00
N GLU A 686 28.47 16.82 21.69
CA GLU A 686 28.41 15.45 21.13
C GLU A 686 26.97 14.99 20.83
N ALA A 687 25.96 15.60 21.47
CA ALA A 687 24.55 15.37 21.15
C ALA A 687 24.02 16.29 20.03
N GLY A 688 24.84 17.23 19.53
CA GLY A 688 24.46 18.18 18.49
C GLY A 688 23.84 19.48 18.99
N ALA A 689 24.13 19.91 20.23
CA ALA A 689 23.74 21.22 20.72
C ALA A 689 24.57 22.33 20.04
N SER A 690 23.91 23.35 19.49
CA SER A 690 24.55 24.52 18.88
C SER A 690 24.73 25.70 19.84
N VAL A 691 23.96 25.74 20.93
CA VAL A 691 23.99 26.77 21.97
C VAL A 691 24.02 26.07 23.34
N ALA A 692 24.84 26.56 24.27
CA ALA A 692 25.00 25.96 25.60
C ALA A 692 23.78 26.18 26.51
N HIS A 693 23.09 27.32 26.36
CA HIS A 693 21.89 27.64 27.13
C HIS A 693 20.84 26.53 26.99
N ALA A 694 20.19 26.15 28.10
CA ALA A 694 19.21 25.08 28.13
C ALA A 694 17.99 25.38 27.24
N HIS A 695 17.92 24.67 26.11
CA HIS A 695 16.82 24.74 25.18
C HIS A 695 16.45 23.36 24.67
N SER A 696 15.20 23.27 24.21
CA SER A 696 14.68 22.18 23.41
C SER A 696 14.28 22.70 22.03
N GLN A 697 14.15 21.79 21.08
CA GLN A 697 13.80 22.09 19.71
C GLN A 697 12.54 21.35 19.33
N LEU A 698 11.78 21.96 18.44
CA LEU A 698 10.59 21.39 17.86
C LEU A 698 10.69 21.48 16.35
N ILE A 699 10.55 20.36 15.66
CA ILE A 699 10.44 20.33 14.20
C ILE A 699 9.09 19.70 13.82
N ALA A 700 8.25 20.47 13.14
CA ALA A 700 7.02 19.98 12.54
C ALA A 700 7.23 19.67 11.06
N THR A 701 6.70 18.53 10.61
CA THR A 701 6.97 17.94 9.30
C THR A 701 5.68 17.56 8.57
N PRO A 702 5.64 17.62 7.22
CA PRO A 702 4.48 17.27 6.40
C PRO A 702 4.41 15.75 6.11
N ILE A 703 5.31 14.98 6.71
CA ILE A 703 5.41 13.52 6.65
C ILE A 703 5.54 12.96 8.08
N ILE A 704 5.34 11.66 8.27
CA ILE A 704 5.62 11.01 9.56
C ILE A 704 7.03 10.41 9.45
N PRO A 705 7.96 10.71 10.37
CA PRO A 705 9.32 10.17 10.32
C PRO A 705 9.32 8.63 10.28
N THR A 706 10.22 8.04 9.48
CA THR A 706 10.27 6.58 9.26
C THR A 706 10.40 5.77 10.56
N VAL A 707 11.16 6.27 11.54
CA VAL A 707 11.31 5.60 12.85
C VAL A 707 9.96 5.49 13.55
N VAL A 708 9.20 6.59 13.58
CA VAL A 708 7.85 6.65 14.18
C VAL A 708 6.87 5.77 13.40
N VAL A 709 6.93 5.76 12.06
CA VAL A 709 6.09 4.86 11.25
C VAL A 709 6.31 3.39 11.61
N ARG A 710 7.57 2.96 11.77
CA ARG A 710 7.90 1.58 12.16
C ARG A 710 7.34 1.23 13.54
N GLU A 711 7.47 2.16 14.47
CA GLU A 711 6.93 2.01 15.83
C GLU A 711 5.41 1.88 15.84
N LEU A 712 4.71 2.80 15.15
CA LEU A 712 3.25 2.80 15.02
C LEU A 712 2.73 1.52 14.36
N ASN A 713 3.37 1.07 13.27
CA ASN A 713 2.99 -0.16 12.59
C ASN A 713 3.19 -1.40 13.48
N SER A 714 4.29 -1.45 14.23
CA SER A 714 4.56 -2.57 15.15
C SER A 714 3.54 -2.64 16.28
N ALA A 715 3.15 -1.47 16.81
CA ALA A 715 2.11 -1.36 17.84
C ALA A 715 0.75 -1.81 17.31
N ARG A 716 0.37 -1.35 16.10
CA ARG A 716 -0.87 -1.73 15.42
C ARG A 716 -0.93 -3.22 15.09
N GLU A 717 0.15 -3.81 14.60
CA GLU A 717 0.21 -5.24 14.29
C GLU A 717 0.01 -6.10 15.55
N HIS A 718 0.66 -5.73 16.66
CA HIS A 718 0.47 -6.41 17.94
C HIS A 718 -0.97 -6.28 18.45
N PHE A 719 -1.57 -5.09 18.33
CA PHE A 719 -2.97 -4.86 18.69
C PHE A 719 -3.92 -5.68 17.82
N ASN A 720 -3.75 -5.70 16.50
CA ASN A 720 -4.59 -6.50 15.59
C ASN A 720 -4.52 -8.00 15.90
N ARG A 721 -3.38 -8.51 16.39
CA ARG A 721 -3.22 -9.91 16.77
C ARG A 721 -3.77 -10.25 18.15
N SER A 722 -3.70 -9.32 19.10
CA SER A 722 -3.88 -9.62 20.53
C SER A 722 -4.90 -8.75 21.27
N GLU A 723 -5.48 -7.77 20.59
CA GLU A 723 -6.42 -6.76 21.10
C GLU A 723 -5.89 -6.00 22.33
N ARG A 724 -4.57 -5.91 22.47
CA ARG A 724 -3.89 -5.25 23.59
C ARG A 724 -2.76 -4.34 23.09
N CYS A 725 -2.56 -3.22 23.78
CA CYS A 725 -1.46 -2.29 23.50
C CYS A 725 -0.10 -2.95 23.79
N LEU A 726 0.83 -2.85 22.83
CA LEU A 726 2.18 -3.42 22.93
C LEU A 726 2.97 -2.83 24.11
N PHE A 727 2.90 -1.51 24.28
CA PHE A 727 3.59 -0.81 25.37
C PHE A 727 3.00 -1.16 26.74
N CYS A 728 1.68 -1.31 26.84
CA CYS A 728 1.04 -1.77 28.07
C CYS A 728 1.48 -3.19 28.45
N ASP A 729 1.61 -4.09 27.48
CA ASP A 729 2.13 -5.43 27.72
C ASP A 729 3.61 -5.39 28.18
N MET A 730 4.43 -4.53 27.56
CA MET A 730 5.81 -4.28 27.97
C MET A 730 5.89 -3.75 29.41
N ILE A 731 5.10 -2.73 29.76
CA ILE A 731 5.04 -2.16 31.12
C ILE A 731 4.66 -3.25 32.13
N ARG A 732 3.62 -4.05 31.85
CA ARG A 732 3.21 -5.16 32.74
C ARG A 732 4.30 -6.20 32.91
N GLN A 733 5.02 -6.53 31.83
CA GLN A 733 6.14 -7.47 31.88
C GLN A 733 7.26 -6.93 32.77
N GLU A 734 7.69 -5.69 32.56
CA GLU A 734 8.79 -5.10 33.33
C GLU A 734 8.42 -4.91 34.80
N LEU A 735 7.18 -4.53 35.11
CA LEU A 735 6.67 -4.49 36.49
C LEU A 735 6.68 -5.86 37.18
N ARG A 736 6.49 -6.94 36.43
CA ARG A 736 6.54 -8.32 36.94
C ARG A 736 7.98 -8.80 37.18
N LEU A 737 8.89 -8.50 36.26
CA LEU A 737 10.29 -8.97 36.32
C LEU A 737 11.16 -8.10 37.23
N ARG A 738 10.94 -6.78 37.24
CA ARG A 738 11.67 -5.74 37.98
C ARG A 738 13.17 -5.60 37.68
N GLU A 739 13.66 -6.30 36.66
CA GLU A 739 15.08 -6.31 36.28
C GLU A 739 15.50 -4.99 35.60
N ARG A 740 14.76 -4.53 34.58
CA ARG A 740 15.13 -3.36 33.77
C ARG A 740 14.45 -2.04 34.16
N ILE A 741 13.86 -1.98 35.34
CA ILE A 741 13.25 -0.73 35.86
C ILE A 741 14.36 0.17 36.41
N CYS A 742 14.49 1.38 35.90
CA CYS A 742 15.40 2.40 36.43
C CYS A 742 14.75 3.12 37.62
N LEU A 743 13.54 3.67 37.40
CA LEU A 743 12.75 4.41 38.40
C LEU A 743 11.27 4.07 38.25
N GLU A 744 10.54 4.06 39.36
CA GLU A 744 9.10 3.81 39.40
C GLU A 744 8.42 4.84 40.30
N THR A 745 7.37 5.48 39.79
CA THR A 745 6.47 6.33 40.57
C THR A 745 5.04 5.82 40.45
N ASP A 746 4.09 6.48 41.13
CA ASP A 746 2.67 6.11 41.04
C ASP A 746 2.13 6.20 39.61
N ARG A 747 2.65 7.13 38.79
CA ARG A 747 2.13 7.41 37.43
C ARG A 747 3.09 7.07 36.30
N PHE A 748 4.39 6.98 36.55
CA PHE A 748 5.40 6.79 35.51
C PHE A 748 6.35 5.64 35.82
N LEU A 749 6.89 5.06 34.76
CA LEU A 749 7.93 4.06 34.80
C LEU A 749 9.08 4.52 33.90
N ALA A 750 10.29 4.61 34.47
CA ALA A 750 11.52 4.73 33.70
C ALA A 750 12.17 3.34 33.60
N LEU A 751 12.40 2.84 32.39
CA LEU A 751 12.98 1.51 32.16
C LEU A 751 14.08 1.55 31.08
N ALA A 752 15.01 0.60 31.16
CA ALA A 752 15.94 0.32 30.09
C ALA A 752 15.29 -0.68 29.11
N PRO A 753 15.14 -0.37 27.81
CA PRO A 753 14.55 -1.29 26.85
C PRO A 753 15.32 -2.61 26.77
N TYR A 754 14.62 -3.73 26.60
CA TYR A 754 15.24 -5.05 26.47
C TYR A 754 16.32 -5.12 25.38
N ALA A 755 16.09 -4.41 24.27
CA ALA A 755 17.02 -4.30 23.16
C ALA A 755 17.51 -2.85 23.00
N ALA A 756 17.99 -2.25 24.09
CA ALA A 756 18.58 -0.90 24.08
C ALA A 756 19.71 -0.78 23.06
N THR A 757 19.61 0.20 22.18
CA THR A 757 20.54 0.44 21.07
C THR A 757 21.72 1.34 21.45
N SER A 758 21.63 2.02 22.60
CA SER A 758 22.71 2.80 23.20
C SER A 758 22.92 2.44 24.68
N GLN A 759 24.13 2.67 25.18
CA GLN A 759 24.43 2.52 26.60
C GLN A 759 23.55 3.47 27.43
N PHE A 760 22.93 2.93 28.49
CA PHE A 760 22.03 3.68 29.39
C PHE A 760 20.83 4.33 28.68
N GLU A 761 20.45 3.85 27.49
CA GLU A 761 19.19 4.23 26.87
C GLU A 761 18.04 3.90 27.84
N THR A 762 17.22 4.91 28.14
CA THR A 762 16.12 4.80 29.11
C THR A 762 14.86 5.43 28.55
N TRP A 763 13.72 4.76 28.72
CA TRP A 763 12.41 5.26 28.32
C TRP A 763 11.57 5.61 29.53
N ILE A 764 10.92 6.78 29.53
CA ILE A 764 9.91 7.18 30.52
C ILE A 764 8.53 7.04 29.89
N LEU A 765 7.69 6.17 30.45
CA LEU A 765 6.33 5.90 29.98
C LEU A 765 5.31 6.12 31.10
N PRO A 766 4.09 6.63 30.80
CA PRO A 766 3.00 6.58 31.77
C PRO A 766 2.60 5.13 32.04
N ARG A 767 2.22 4.81 33.28
CA ARG A 767 1.81 3.46 33.68
C ARG A 767 0.40 3.11 33.19
N GLU A 768 -0.44 4.12 33.08
CA GLU A 768 -1.77 4.02 32.45
C GLU A 768 -1.66 4.27 30.95
N HIS A 769 -2.60 3.70 30.19
CA HIS A 769 -2.61 3.81 28.74
C HIS A 769 -2.88 5.25 28.29
N HIS A 770 -1.89 5.86 27.65
CA HIS A 770 -2.00 7.19 27.04
C HIS A 770 -1.27 7.21 25.70
N HIS A 771 -2.04 7.28 24.61
CA HIS A 771 -1.49 7.27 23.25
C HIS A 771 -0.88 8.61 22.82
N ASP A 772 -1.35 9.73 23.39
CA ASP A 772 -0.99 11.07 22.95
C ASP A 772 -0.61 11.99 24.11
N PHE A 773 0.62 12.51 24.08
CA PHE A 773 1.14 13.48 25.05
C PHE A 773 0.31 14.76 25.09
N ALA A 774 -0.29 15.16 23.97
CA ALA A 774 -1.10 16.37 23.91
C ALA A 774 -2.35 16.31 24.84
N LEU A 775 -2.77 15.09 25.22
CA LEU A 775 -3.89 14.84 26.12
C LEU A 775 -3.49 14.78 27.61
N ALA A 776 -2.19 14.85 27.92
CA ALA A 776 -1.71 14.80 29.31
C ALA A 776 -2.18 16.02 30.11
N THR A 777 -2.76 15.78 31.29
CA THR A 777 -3.20 16.85 32.21
C THR A 777 -2.03 17.45 32.97
N ASP A 778 -2.20 18.61 33.59
CA ASP A 778 -1.13 19.26 34.38
C ASP A 778 -0.64 18.39 35.54
N GLU A 779 -1.51 17.55 36.11
CA GLU A 779 -1.15 16.59 37.15
C GLU A 779 -0.23 15.48 36.59
N ILE A 780 -0.52 14.98 35.38
CA ILE A 780 0.34 14.02 34.68
C ILE A 780 1.70 14.68 34.35
N LEU A 781 1.69 15.92 33.87
CA LEU A 781 2.93 16.66 33.55
C LEU A 781 3.78 16.95 34.79
N LEU A 782 3.15 17.22 35.95
CA LEU A 782 3.86 17.41 37.21
C LEU A 782 4.57 16.13 37.66
N GLY A 783 3.90 14.98 37.55
CA GLY A 783 4.52 13.67 37.82
C GLY A 783 5.67 13.35 36.86
N LEU A 784 5.52 13.72 35.59
CA LEU A 784 6.57 13.57 34.57
C LEU A 784 7.78 14.45 34.89
N ALA A 785 7.56 15.71 35.31
CA ALA A 785 8.64 16.63 35.70
C ALA A 785 9.50 16.05 36.82
N GLY A 786 8.87 15.42 37.83
CA GLY A 786 9.57 14.77 38.94
C GLY A 786 10.47 13.61 38.50
N ILE A 787 9.91 12.63 37.77
CA ILE A 787 10.69 11.45 37.33
C ILE A 787 11.76 11.81 36.29
N LEU A 788 11.48 12.80 35.42
CA LEU A 788 12.44 13.27 34.43
C LEU A 788 13.65 13.92 35.11
N ARG A 789 13.42 14.82 36.08
CA ARG A 789 14.49 15.46 36.86
C ARG A 789 15.37 14.42 37.56
N ASP A 790 14.74 13.47 38.25
CA ASP A 790 15.44 12.41 38.99
C ASP A 790 16.32 11.55 38.04
N LEU A 791 15.75 11.12 36.91
CA LEU A 791 16.48 10.35 35.90
C LEU A 791 17.69 11.12 35.37
N LEU A 792 17.53 12.41 35.05
CA LEU A 792 18.61 13.24 34.52
C LEU A 792 19.72 13.44 35.55
N ARG A 793 19.39 13.65 36.82
CA ARG A 793 20.39 13.79 37.90
C ARG A 793 21.19 12.51 38.13
N ARG A 794 20.51 11.37 38.17
CA ARG A 794 21.18 10.06 38.28
C ARG A 794 22.07 9.78 37.08
N THR A 795 21.61 10.10 35.88
CA THR A 795 22.40 9.97 34.65
C THR A 795 23.64 10.84 34.71
N ARG A 796 23.49 12.11 35.16
CA ARG A 796 24.59 13.05 35.38
C ARG A 796 25.60 12.52 36.40
N ALA A 797 25.14 12.06 37.56
CA ALA A 797 26.01 11.56 38.64
C ALA A 797 26.74 10.26 38.24
N LEU A 798 26.05 9.35 37.55
CA LEU A 798 26.58 8.04 37.19
C LEU A 798 27.59 8.10 36.03
N LEU A 799 27.39 9.02 35.08
CA LEU A 799 28.11 9.04 33.80
C LEU A 799 28.98 10.30 33.63
N ASP A 800 29.23 11.04 34.71
CA ASP A 800 30.04 12.26 34.72
C ASP A 800 29.52 13.34 33.74
N ASP A 801 28.24 13.67 33.90
CA ASP A 801 27.51 14.68 33.12
C ASP A 801 27.59 14.52 31.58
N PRO A 802 27.14 13.37 31.04
CA PRO A 802 27.33 13.06 29.62
C PRO A 802 26.49 13.98 28.73
N ALA A 803 26.93 14.13 27.47
CA ALA A 803 26.04 14.64 26.43
C ALA A 803 24.88 13.66 26.20
N TYR A 804 23.68 14.16 25.93
CA TYR A 804 22.51 13.30 25.70
C TYR A 804 21.49 13.90 24.74
N ASN A 805 20.71 13.03 24.10
CA ASN A 805 19.48 13.42 23.42
C ASN A 805 18.28 12.96 24.25
N LEU A 806 17.27 13.82 24.38
CA LEU A 806 15.97 13.49 24.96
C LEU A 806 14.89 13.73 23.91
N VAL A 807 14.13 12.70 23.55
CA VAL A 807 13.16 12.75 22.44
C VAL A 807 11.78 12.35 22.93
N LEU A 808 10.76 13.14 22.57
CA LEU A 808 9.36 12.80 22.81
C LEU A 808 8.77 12.05 21.60
N HIS A 809 8.34 10.81 21.82
CA HIS A 809 7.54 10.04 20.87
C HIS A 809 6.07 10.11 21.27
N THR A 810 5.20 10.56 20.38
CA THR A 810 3.77 10.78 20.66
C THR A 810 2.93 10.50 19.41
N ALA A 811 1.60 10.39 19.57
CA ALA A 811 0.70 10.18 18.44
C ALA A 811 0.87 11.25 17.33
N PRO A 812 0.73 10.85 16.04
CA PRO A 812 0.72 11.79 14.92
C PRO A 812 -0.46 12.76 14.97
N SER A 813 -0.47 13.77 14.09
CA SER A 813 -1.61 14.69 13.96
C SER A 813 -2.89 13.92 13.65
N PRO A 814 -4.02 14.18 14.34
CA PRO A 814 -5.26 13.41 14.20
C PRO A 814 -6.05 13.71 12.92
N HIS A 815 -5.45 14.45 11.98
CA HIS A 815 -6.11 14.80 10.72
C HIS A 815 -6.20 13.58 9.80
N PRO A 816 -7.38 13.26 9.28
CA PRO A 816 -7.55 12.19 8.30
C PRO A 816 -6.62 12.38 7.10
N ARG A 817 -6.01 11.29 6.62
CA ARG A 817 -5.28 11.33 5.36
C ARG A 817 -6.27 11.38 4.19
N PRO A 818 -6.02 12.21 3.17
CA PRO A 818 -6.68 12.04 1.87
C PRO A 818 -6.54 10.58 1.40
N GLY A 819 -7.63 9.95 0.96
CA GLY A 819 -7.65 8.53 0.55
C GLY A 819 -7.67 7.49 1.69
N HIS A 820 -7.28 7.86 2.92
CA HIS A 820 -7.21 6.93 4.05
C HIS A 820 -7.74 7.53 5.37
N PRO A 821 -9.05 7.77 5.49
CA PRO A 821 -9.63 8.39 6.68
C PRO A 821 -9.49 7.54 7.95
N GLY A 822 -9.44 6.21 7.81
CA GLY A 822 -9.28 5.27 8.92
C GLY A 822 -7.83 4.90 9.27
N TYR A 823 -6.83 5.54 8.64
CA TYR A 823 -5.42 5.09 8.73
C TYR A 823 -4.86 5.04 10.17
N TRP A 824 -5.42 5.85 11.08
CA TRP A 824 -5.02 5.98 12.48
C TRP A 824 -6.17 5.81 13.48
N SER A 825 -7.26 5.14 13.10
CA SER A 825 -8.44 4.99 13.95
C SER A 825 -8.18 4.21 15.24
N THR A 826 -7.15 3.37 15.26
CA THR A 826 -6.80 2.51 16.40
C THR A 826 -5.82 3.13 17.39
N LEU A 827 -5.26 4.32 17.11
CA LEU A 827 -4.25 4.96 17.96
C LEU A 827 -4.65 5.06 19.43
N GLY A 828 -5.94 5.35 19.68
CA GLY A 828 -6.50 5.42 21.03
C GLY A 828 -6.34 4.13 21.84
N HIS A 829 -6.14 2.99 21.18
CA HIS A 829 -6.09 1.66 21.78
C HIS A 829 -4.73 0.96 21.64
N ASP A 830 -3.96 1.27 20.58
CA ASP A 830 -2.77 0.48 20.23
C ASP A 830 -1.42 1.17 20.55
N TYR A 831 -1.39 2.49 20.76
CA TYR A 831 -0.15 3.25 20.91
C TYR A 831 0.02 3.91 22.29
N HIS A 832 1.26 4.28 22.63
CA HIS A 832 1.61 4.85 23.93
C HIS A 832 2.77 5.85 23.80
N TRP A 833 2.57 7.09 24.24
CA TRP A 833 3.64 8.11 24.15
C TRP A 833 4.74 7.85 25.19
N HIS A 834 5.98 8.20 24.87
CA HIS A 834 7.11 8.06 25.80
C HIS A 834 8.23 9.07 25.53
N PHE A 835 9.04 9.33 26.56
CA PHE A 835 10.33 10.01 26.38
C PHE A 835 11.44 8.98 26.26
N GLN A 836 12.33 9.17 25.28
CA GLN A 836 13.54 8.37 25.09
C GLN A 836 14.76 9.23 25.42
N LEU A 837 15.52 8.82 26.44
CA LEU A 837 16.81 9.41 26.81
C LEU A 837 17.94 8.55 26.23
N VAL A 838 18.84 9.18 25.47
CA VAL A 838 19.99 8.53 24.82
C VAL A 838 21.28 9.27 25.19
N PRO A 839 22.03 8.79 26.20
CA PRO A 839 23.37 9.29 26.47
C PRO A 839 24.33 8.98 25.30
N ARG A 840 25.19 9.95 24.96
CA ARG A 840 26.18 9.87 23.87
C ARG A 840 27.56 9.52 24.42
N ILE A 841 27.70 8.28 24.89
CA ILE A 841 28.94 7.78 25.49
C ILE A 841 29.85 7.10 24.45
N THR A 842 29.23 6.45 23.47
CA THR A 842 29.91 5.69 22.42
C THR A 842 29.60 6.27 21.05
N ARG A 843 30.61 6.20 20.16
CA ARG A 843 30.48 6.63 18.77
C ARG A 843 30.06 5.44 17.90
N THR A 844 29.12 5.66 17.01
CA THR A 844 28.66 4.65 16.05
C THR A 844 29.79 4.24 15.10
N GLY A 845 30.12 2.95 15.06
CA GLY A 845 31.10 2.39 14.14
C GLY A 845 30.55 2.07 12.75
N GLY A 846 31.45 1.66 11.84
CA GLY A 846 31.09 1.32 10.47
C GLY A 846 30.21 0.07 10.36
N PHE A 847 30.30 -0.86 11.32
CA PHE A 847 29.44 -2.05 11.34
C PHE A 847 28.00 -1.68 11.65
N GLU A 848 27.78 -0.83 12.65
CA GLU A 848 26.45 -0.35 13.05
C GLU A 848 25.82 0.49 11.93
N ILE A 849 26.61 1.32 11.23
CA ILE A 849 26.16 2.11 10.07
C ILE A 849 25.75 1.19 8.90
N GLY A 850 26.55 0.16 8.59
CA GLY A 850 26.32 -0.71 7.43
C GLY A 850 25.24 -1.77 7.65
N SER A 851 25.08 -2.28 8.86
CA SER A 851 24.14 -3.36 9.19
C SER A 851 22.83 -2.90 9.83
N GLY A 852 22.81 -1.72 10.46
CA GLY A 852 21.72 -1.28 11.32
C GLY A 852 21.65 -2.01 12.67
N ILE A 853 22.60 -2.89 12.99
CA ILE A 853 22.67 -3.61 14.27
C ILE A 853 23.53 -2.79 15.24
N ALA A 854 22.94 -2.39 16.37
CA ALA A 854 23.66 -1.66 17.41
C ALA A 854 24.54 -2.60 18.25
N ILE A 855 25.74 -2.13 18.61
CA ILE A 855 26.61 -2.79 19.58
C ILE A 855 26.50 -2.03 20.90
N ASN A 856 25.80 -2.61 21.86
CA ASN A 856 25.68 -2.06 23.21
C ASN A 856 26.54 -2.86 24.19
N PRO A 857 27.66 -2.32 24.70
CA PRO A 857 28.52 -3.03 25.63
C PRO A 857 27.97 -3.07 27.07
N THR A 858 26.87 -2.36 27.36
CA THR A 858 26.22 -2.36 28.67
C THR A 858 24.87 -3.09 28.58
N PRO A 859 24.72 -4.27 29.22
CA PRO A 859 23.43 -4.94 29.31
C PRO A 859 22.35 -4.01 29.93
N PRO A 860 21.11 -3.97 29.39
CA PRO A 860 20.04 -3.12 29.90
C PRO A 860 19.71 -3.36 31.39
N GLU A 861 19.84 -4.60 31.86
CA GLU A 861 19.64 -4.97 33.27
C GLU A 861 20.69 -4.31 34.18
N ASP A 862 21.94 -4.28 33.73
CA ASP A 862 23.04 -3.62 34.47
C ASP A 862 22.87 -2.10 34.43
N ALA A 863 22.52 -1.52 33.27
CA ALA A 863 22.25 -0.09 33.15
C ALA A 863 21.12 0.34 34.09
N ALA A 864 20.01 -0.40 34.12
CA ALA A 864 18.88 -0.13 35.00
C ALA A 864 19.25 -0.29 36.49
N ARG A 865 20.03 -1.32 36.86
CA ARG A 865 20.54 -1.49 38.22
C ARG A 865 21.40 -0.29 38.64
N MET A 866 22.36 0.09 37.81
CA MET A 866 23.29 1.18 38.11
C MET A 866 22.57 2.53 38.23
N LEU A 867 21.60 2.85 37.37
CA LEU A 867 20.80 4.07 37.48
C LEU A 867 19.94 4.09 38.75
N ARG A 868 19.40 2.93 39.15
CA ARG A 868 18.60 2.78 40.38
C ARG A 868 19.45 2.94 41.65
N GLU A 869 20.71 2.50 41.60
CA GLU A 869 21.67 2.60 42.69
C GLU A 869 22.40 3.95 42.75
N ALA A 870 22.43 4.70 41.64
CA ALA A 870 23.06 6.02 41.57
C ALA A 870 22.39 7.01 42.53
N ASP A 871 23.18 7.94 43.07
CA ASP A 871 22.64 9.03 43.88
C ASP A 871 21.96 10.07 42.97
N ALA A 872 20.84 10.63 43.44
CA ALA A 872 20.08 11.66 42.73
C ALA A 872 20.37 13.07 43.27
N GLU A 873 21.13 13.19 44.37
CA GLU A 873 21.54 14.47 44.96
C GLU A 873 22.79 15.09 44.32
#